data_AF-R5M290-F1
#
_entry.id   AF-R5M290-F1
#
_cell.length_a   1.000
_cell.length_b   1.000
_cell.length_c   1.000
_cell.angle_alpha   90.00
_cell.angle_beta   90.00
_cell.angle_gamma   90.00
#
_symmetry.space_group_name_H-M   'P 1'
#
loop_
_entity.id
_entity.type
_entity.pdbx_description
1 polymer ?
#
loop_
_entity_poly.entity_id
_entity_poly.type
_entity_poly.pdbx_seq_one_letter_code
_entity_poly.pdbx_strand_id
1 'polypeptide(L)'
;MKWEYRDTNIPGNGKDIIYAEGKFWFAHSSPCGIAYSDDLINWHDYNFDADKISSTENLAYGNDLFVVSGNSGSTDKTYFLVSKDGAEWEYKILDTGENFSMNSNTCKFVNNRFVLITGYYNYNISTGIRNYTVVQFFETINGDEIIRHDFKHVGPENMSIMDIAYGNGKYVAVGSTGTILISSDLDNWKVIDAGTTKKLVGITFGRNLFVITGADGIILTSKDGVNWTKQTSNTNSYLIRSRYGNGMFVAAGYNGTILSSLNGDEWQNEDKLLNNVIYYGLVFANNYYVITSSKLKNGNVPIMLCQVSREVEYSENEALYVFDKNLELLGVIDQFISLRWRRKYYESGEFELVVAPYENNLSLLFEKDRIIIRQDYTEAGIIDTVELTDDGKNVQLSVSGKFLSYLTNRRIIKKTINFKGNVIDAQKKLLSEVTPLSSEFEVEETTLESKLIEFQCSYKNLYKYLCKLSKYGNVGFRIVPNIQNKVFRFENYVGLDRTSSQSINEKYCFSTLRKNCEKSNYLSTSVNKCNYVLVGGVGEGSDRVLVEIKDGDASGFDLVEVFVDAKNESNTNLTSTEYKNILTTKGEEKLSSGEESIEVTASGNDYKNKWDLGDIVDIEVENCNVRQSLRITEVEEVIENGKREIYPTFGQPLAEDFELD
;
A
#
# COMPACT_ATOMS: atom_id res chain seq x y z
N MET A 1 -6.16 6.14 22.34
CA MET A 1 -4.78 5.62 22.28
C MET A 1 -4.40 5.06 23.66
N LYS A 2 -3.35 4.23 23.80
CA LYS A 2 -2.84 3.85 25.15
C LYS A 2 -1.43 4.41 25.33
N TRP A 3 -1.36 5.55 26.02
CA TRP A 3 -0.09 6.17 26.34
C TRP A 3 0.60 5.46 27.50
N GLU A 4 1.92 5.45 27.45
CA GLU A 4 2.80 5.02 28.53
C GLU A 4 3.92 6.08 28.70
N TYR A 5 4.57 6.12 29.87
CA TYR A 5 5.72 7.00 30.09
C TYR A 5 6.94 6.20 30.52
N ARG A 6 8.11 6.68 30.13
CA ARG A 6 9.41 6.16 30.55
C ARG A 6 10.30 7.33 30.94
N ASP A 7 11.00 7.18 32.05
CA ASP A 7 12.08 8.10 32.39
C ASP A 7 13.32 7.72 31.59
N THR A 8 13.93 8.72 30.95
CA THR A 8 15.25 8.54 30.35
C THR A 8 16.34 8.62 31.43
N ASN A 9 17.60 8.42 31.07
CA ASN A 9 18.76 8.77 31.90
C ASN A 9 19.25 10.22 31.66
N ILE A 10 18.55 10.99 30.83
CA ILE A 10 19.02 12.29 30.33
C ILE A 10 18.54 13.42 31.26
N PRO A 11 19.44 14.26 31.79
CA PRO A 11 19.06 15.38 32.64
C PRO A 11 18.45 16.54 31.84
N GLY A 12 17.75 17.44 32.53
CA GLY A 12 17.30 18.70 31.93
C GLY A 12 15.90 18.64 31.32
N ASN A 13 15.63 19.39 30.26
CA ASN A 13 14.32 19.39 29.60
C ASN A 13 14.48 18.93 28.15
N GLY A 14 13.69 17.94 27.73
CA GLY A 14 13.58 17.57 26.32
C GLY A 14 12.80 18.64 25.56
N LYS A 15 13.29 19.03 24.39
CA LYS A 15 12.86 20.24 23.66
C LYS A 15 12.23 19.94 22.30
N ASP A 16 12.84 19.03 21.56
CA ASP A 16 12.30 18.54 20.30
C ASP A 16 12.73 17.10 20.10
N ILE A 17 12.00 16.34 19.28
CA ILE A 17 12.31 14.94 19.00
C ILE A 17 12.04 14.63 17.55
N ILE A 18 12.92 13.82 16.97
CA ILE A 18 12.84 13.32 15.60
C ILE A 18 13.15 11.82 15.57
N TYR A 19 12.93 11.22 14.41
CA TYR A 19 13.42 9.88 14.08
C TYR A 19 14.31 9.99 12.85
N ALA A 20 15.51 9.44 12.95
CA ALA A 20 16.53 9.50 11.91
C ALA A 20 17.48 8.32 12.04
N GLU A 21 17.88 7.74 10.91
CA GLU A 21 18.86 6.65 10.86
C GLU A 21 18.53 5.46 11.79
N GLY A 22 17.24 5.07 11.83
CA GLY A 22 16.78 3.96 12.66
C GLY A 22 16.62 4.27 14.15
N LYS A 23 16.90 5.50 14.58
CA LYS A 23 16.92 5.91 16.00
C LYS A 23 16.01 7.10 16.27
N PHE A 24 15.50 7.17 17.49
CA PHE A 24 14.90 8.39 18.02
C PHE A 24 16.01 9.30 18.56
N TRP A 25 15.94 10.57 18.19
CA TRP A 25 16.87 11.61 18.66
C TRP A 25 16.07 12.73 19.28
N PHE A 26 16.45 13.21 20.45
CA PHE A 26 15.90 14.44 21.01
C PHE A 26 16.94 15.44 21.43
N ALA A 27 16.63 16.72 21.23
CA ALA A 27 17.37 17.82 21.81
C ALA A 27 16.93 18.05 23.26
N HIS A 28 17.87 18.35 24.16
CA HIS A 28 17.59 18.70 25.54
C HIS A 28 18.42 19.86 26.05
N SER A 29 17.92 20.55 27.08
CA SER A 29 18.51 21.75 27.68
C SER A 29 18.78 21.60 29.18
N SER A 30 19.83 22.25 29.68
CA SER A 30 20.29 22.22 31.09
C SER A 30 20.74 20.84 31.63
N PRO A 31 21.88 20.28 31.18
CA PRO A 31 22.81 20.75 30.16
C PRO A 31 22.25 20.62 28.73
N CYS A 32 22.77 21.42 27.81
CA CYS A 32 22.31 21.44 26.43
C CYS A 32 23.03 20.37 25.59
N GLY A 33 22.26 19.62 24.83
CA GLY A 33 22.78 18.49 24.05
C GLY A 33 21.70 17.85 23.18
N ILE A 34 22.06 16.68 22.67
CA ILE A 34 21.15 15.74 22.05
C ILE A 34 21.35 14.34 22.65
N ALA A 35 20.28 13.57 22.69
CA ALA A 35 20.32 12.18 23.10
C ALA A 35 19.64 11.31 22.06
N TYR A 36 20.07 10.06 21.94
CA TYR A 36 19.46 9.09 21.03
C TYR A 36 19.20 7.73 21.67
N SER A 37 18.25 7.01 21.09
CA SER A 37 17.88 5.65 21.47
C SER A 37 17.27 4.93 20.27
N ASP A 38 17.63 3.65 20.08
CA ASP A 38 17.02 2.75 19.10
C ASP A 38 15.79 2.01 19.68
N ASP A 39 15.73 1.83 21.00
CA ASP A 39 14.71 1.04 21.70
C ASP A 39 13.74 1.84 22.61
N LEU A 40 13.92 3.17 22.68
CA LEU A 40 13.20 4.08 23.60
C LEU A 40 13.38 3.71 25.09
N ILE A 41 14.46 3.01 25.44
CA ILE A 41 14.79 2.59 26.80
C ILE A 41 16.22 3.04 27.14
N ASN A 42 17.18 2.64 26.32
CA ASN A 42 18.59 2.95 26.48
C ASN A 42 18.93 4.22 25.71
N TRP A 43 19.15 5.29 26.46
CA TRP A 43 19.46 6.61 25.90
C TRP A 43 20.95 6.94 26.06
N HIS A 44 21.55 7.40 24.97
CA HIS A 44 22.93 7.85 24.89
C HIS A 44 22.95 9.37 24.78
N ASP A 45 23.69 10.03 25.66
CA ASP A 45 23.75 11.49 25.77
C ASP A 45 25.00 12.07 25.08
N TYR A 46 24.82 13.18 24.36
CA TYR A 46 25.89 14.01 23.83
C TYR A 46 25.64 15.47 24.20
N ASN A 47 26.48 15.99 25.11
CA ASN A 47 26.39 17.37 25.57
C ASN A 47 27.21 18.30 24.68
N PHE A 48 26.61 19.43 24.30
CA PHE A 48 27.29 20.48 23.54
C PHE A 48 28.12 21.39 24.44
N ASP A 49 29.04 22.11 23.81
CA ASP A 49 29.87 23.11 24.46
C ASP A 49 29.02 24.33 24.88
N ALA A 50 28.82 24.47 26.18
CA ALA A 50 27.96 25.50 26.78
C ALA A 50 28.45 26.94 26.50
N ASP A 51 29.73 27.13 26.14
CA ASP A 51 30.28 28.44 25.77
C ASP A 51 29.84 28.86 24.36
N LYS A 52 29.42 27.91 23.52
CA LYS A 52 28.98 28.16 22.15
C LYS A 52 27.46 28.19 22.02
N ILE A 53 26.77 27.23 22.64
CA ILE A 53 25.31 27.13 22.65
C ILE A 53 24.83 27.02 24.10
N SER A 54 23.94 27.91 24.53
CA SER A 54 23.47 27.99 25.92
C SER A 54 22.19 27.18 26.16
N SER A 55 21.45 26.87 25.10
CA SER A 55 20.27 26.00 25.13
C SER A 55 19.97 25.47 23.73
N THR A 56 19.68 24.18 23.58
CA THR A 56 19.08 23.64 22.34
C THR A 56 17.56 23.77 22.41
N GLU A 57 16.92 24.03 21.27
CA GLU A 57 15.47 24.27 21.22
C GLU A 57 14.77 23.44 20.14
N ASN A 58 15.42 23.24 18.99
CA ASN A 58 14.86 22.45 17.89
C ASN A 58 15.90 21.52 17.28
N LEU A 59 15.40 20.42 16.73
CA LEU A 59 16.18 19.40 16.05
C LEU A 59 15.44 19.01 14.78
N ALA A 60 16.15 18.95 13.67
CA ALA A 60 15.63 18.55 12.37
C ALA A 60 16.61 17.58 11.70
N TYR A 61 16.07 16.73 10.84
CA TYR A 61 16.85 15.81 10.01
C TYR A 61 16.26 15.73 8.61
N GLY A 62 17.13 15.61 7.62
CA GLY A 62 16.81 15.45 6.21
C GLY A 62 18.07 15.59 5.36
N ASN A 63 18.07 15.04 4.15
CA ASN A 63 19.26 15.02 3.28
C ASN A 63 20.53 14.48 3.99
N ASP A 64 20.37 13.44 4.82
CA ASP A 64 21.45 12.83 5.60
C ASP A 64 22.24 13.83 6.46
N LEU A 65 21.53 14.83 6.98
CA LEU A 65 22.07 15.89 7.81
C LEU A 65 21.15 16.12 9.01
N PHE A 66 21.75 16.19 10.20
CA PHE A 66 21.12 16.71 11.40
C PHE A 66 21.37 18.21 11.49
N VAL A 67 20.34 18.96 11.87
CA VAL A 67 20.43 20.39 12.15
C VAL A 67 19.80 20.69 13.50
N VAL A 68 20.58 21.31 14.38
CA VAL A 68 20.13 21.79 15.69
C VAL A 68 20.15 23.30 15.73
N SER A 69 19.06 23.89 16.22
CA SER A 69 19.00 25.31 16.55
C SER A 69 18.78 25.51 18.05
N GLY A 70 19.26 26.66 18.54
CA GLY A 70 19.17 26.99 19.95
C GLY A 70 19.60 28.42 20.24
N ASN A 71 19.69 28.77 21.51
CA ASN A 71 20.16 30.08 21.96
C ASN A 71 21.69 30.08 22.05
N SER A 72 22.32 31.11 21.52
CA SER A 72 23.75 31.33 21.67
C SER A 72 24.07 31.90 23.05
N GLY A 73 25.26 31.62 23.57
CA GLY A 73 25.77 32.27 24.79
C GLY A 73 26.18 33.73 24.58
N SER A 74 26.32 34.17 23.32
CA SER A 74 26.72 35.52 22.91
C SER A 74 25.55 36.32 22.33
N THR A 75 25.41 37.59 22.70
CA THR A 75 24.33 38.47 22.20
C THR A 75 24.42 38.83 20.72
N ASP A 76 25.58 38.61 20.08
CA ASP A 76 25.89 39.21 18.77
C ASP A 76 25.88 38.20 17.61
N LYS A 77 25.65 36.91 17.88
CA LYS A 77 25.68 35.85 16.86
C LYS A 77 24.59 34.81 17.08
N THR A 78 23.94 34.38 16.00
CA THR A 78 23.02 33.22 15.99
C THR A 78 23.74 32.03 15.37
N TYR A 79 23.79 30.92 16.11
CA TYR A 79 24.41 29.68 15.65
C TYR A 79 23.36 28.61 15.35
N PHE A 80 23.70 27.74 14.42
CA PHE A 80 23.10 26.42 14.29
C PHE A 80 24.22 25.39 14.19
N LEU A 81 23.91 24.15 14.54
CA LEU A 81 24.86 23.07 14.49
C LEU A 81 24.41 22.09 13.42
N VAL A 82 25.37 21.55 12.68
CA VAL A 82 25.14 20.51 11.68
C VAL A 82 25.97 19.27 11.99
N SER A 83 25.44 18.11 11.66
CA SER A 83 26.14 16.83 11.81
C SER A 83 25.64 15.84 10.78
N LYS A 84 26.51 14.95 10.28
CA LYS A 84 26.12 13.86 9.37
C LYS A 84 25.76 12.58 10.11
N ASP A 85 26.24 12.41 11.33
CA ASP A 85 26.16 11.15 12.09
C ASP A 85 25.52 11.33 13.48
N GLY A 86 25.16 12.58 13.83
CA GLY A 86 24.64 12.95 15.15
C GLY A 86 25.68 12.92 16.27
N ALA A 87 26.96 12.65 15.98
CA ALA A 87 28.03 12.55 16.98
C ALA A 87 29.08 13.66 16.82
N GLU A 88 29.46 13.99 15.59
CA GLU A 88 30.39 15.08 15.29
C GLU A 88 29.63 16.30 14.80
N TRP A 89 29.76 17.41 15.52
CA TRP A 89 28.96 18.62 15.29
C TRP A 89 29.82 19.80 14.86
N GLU A 90 29.47 20.39 13.72
CA GLU A 90 30.04 21.63 13.22
C GLU A 90 29.15 22.82 13.59
N TYR A 91 29.77 23.90 14.08
CA TYR A 91 29.08 25.13 14.44
C TYR A 91 29.07 26.09 13.26
N LYS A 92 27.88 26.40 12.73
CA LYS A 92 27.66 27.35 11.65
C LYS A 92 27.06 28.64 12.21
N ILE A 93 27.41 29.78 11.60
CA ILE A 93 26.92 31.11 11.98
C ILE A 93 25.92 31.57 10.93
N LEU A 94 24.78 32.11 11.39
CA LEU A 94 23.87 32.85 10.53
C LEU A 94 24.25 34.34 10.53
N ASP A 95 24.37 34.93 9.35
CA ASP A 95 24.53 36.38 9.22
C ASP A 95 23.18 37.09 9.37
N THR A 96 22.89 37.53 10.60
CA THR A 96 21.66 38.24 10.94
C THR A 96 21.71 39.74 10.62
N GLY A 97 22.87 40.29 10.24
CA GLY A 97 23.07 41.70 9.86
C GLY A 97 22.99 42.75 10.99
N GLU A 98 22.23 42.53 12.07
CA GLU A 98 22.11 43.43 13.24
C GLU A 98 22.24 42.66 14.59
N ASN A 99 22.74 43.34 15.65
CA ASN A 99 22.99 42.79 17.00
C ASN A 99 21.73 42.58 17.87
N PHE A 100 20.54 42.68 17.29
CA PHE A 100 19.29 42.47 18.01
C PHE A 100 18.73 41.15 17.52
N SER A 101 18.58 40.13 18.38
CA SER A 101 17.90 38.89 18.00
C SER A 101 16.67 38.65 18.87
N MET A 102 15.66 38.04 18.27
CA MET A 102 14.51 37.48 18.96
C MET A 102 14.89 36.09 19.48
N ASN A 103 14.45 35.78 20.69
CA ASN A 103 14.71 34.50 21.37
C ASN A 103 13.99 33.28 20.74
N SER A 104 13.44 33.40 19.53
CA SER A 104 12.69 32.33 18.86
C SER A 104 13.50 31.81 17.66
N ASN A 105 14.31 30.78 17.90
CA ASN A 105 15.06 30.08 16.86
C ASN A 105 14.38 28.74 16.57
N THR A 106 13.65 28.65 15.47
CA THR A 106 13.08 27.37 15.00
C THR A 106 13.87 26.82 13.82
N CYS A 107 13.92 25.50 13.70
CA CYS A 107 14.53 24.80 12.58
C CYS A 107 13.61 23.63 12.21
N LYS A 108 13.25 23.55 10.93
CA LYS A 108 12.43 22.47 10.37
C LYS A 108 12.97 22.04 9.01
N PHE A 109 12.92 20.75 8.73
CA PHE A 109 13.18 20.22 7.41
C PHE A 109 11.85 20.15 6.64
N VAL A 110 11.67 21.02 5.66
CA VAL A 110 10.42 21.18 4.89
C VAL A 110 10.76 21.51 3.44
N ASN A 111 10.01 20.95 2.49
CA ASN A 111 10.25 21.16 1.05
C ASN A 111 11.71 20.89 0.63
N ASN A 112 12.24 19.75 1.08
CA ASN A 112 13.59 19.24 0.79
C ASN A 112 14.75 20.17 1.21
N ARG A 113 14.54 21.01 2.22
CA ARG A 113 15.54 21.91 2.77
C ARG A 113 15.30 22.17 4.25
N PHE A 114 16.35 22.56 4.95
CA PHE A 114 16.23 23.13 6.29
C PHE A 114 15.80 24.57 6.17
N VAL A 115 14.79 24.96 6.94
CA VAL A 115 14.38 26.34 7.13
C VAL A 115 14.60 26.69 8.59
N LEU A 116 15.55 27.60 8.83
CA LEU A 116 15.83 28.19 10.13
C LEU A 116 15.18 29.56 10.20
N ILE A 117 14.49 29.85 11.29
CA ILE A 117 13.77 31.11 11.45
C ILE A 117 14.23 31.79 12.71
N THR A 118 14.60 33.06 12.56
CA THR A 118 14.89 33.99 13.64
C THR A 118 14.33 35.35 13.25
N GLY A 119 14.64 36.40 14.00
CA GLY A 119 14.19 37.74 13.66
C GLY A 119 14.62 38.78 14.66
N TYR A 120 14.21 40.01 14.43
CA TYR A 120 14.47 41.14 15.31
C TYR A 120 13.38 42.19 15.21
N TYR A 121 13.32 43.08 16.20
CA TYR A 121 12.37 44.18 16.20
C TYR A 121 13.06 45.47 16.60
N ASN A 122 12.56 46.56 16.04
CA ASN A 122 12.95 47.90 16.43
C ASN A 122 11.80 48.53 17.22
N TYR A 123 12.09 49.23 18.32
CA TYR A 123 11.09 49.92 19.11
C TYR A 123 11.52 51.35 19.44
N ASN A 124 10.53 52.23 19.62
CA ASN A 124 10.74 53.58 20.07
C ASN A 124 10.97 53.57 21.59
N ILE A 125 12.17 53.94 22.02
CA ILE A 125 12.60 53.90 23.44
C ILE A 125 11.72 54.80 24.33
N SER A 126 11.15 55.88 23.77
CA SER A 126 10.30 56.81 24.54
C SER A 126 8.88 56.32 24.75
N THR A 127 8.34 55.49 23.84
CA THR A 127 6.95 55.00 23.90
C THR A 127 6.85 53.51 24.22
N GLY A 128 7.95 52.76 24.10
CA GLY A 128 7.98 51.30 24.22
C GLY A 128 7.30 50.57 23.05
N ILE A 129 6.87 51.28 22.02
CA ILE A 129 6.10 50.72 20.89
C ILE A 129 7.05 50.24 19.79
N ARG A 130 6.78 49.07 19.20
CA ARG A 130 7.53 48.56 18.04
C ARG A 130 7.26 49.41 16.81
N ASN A 131 8.33 49.81 16.13
CA ASN A 131 8.27 50.47 14.84
C ASN A 131 8.12 49.44 13.71
N TYR A 132 8.89 48.35 13.78
CA TYR A 132 8.82 47.24 12.83
C TYR A 132 9.38 45.94 13.44
N THR A 133 8.96 44.82 12.87
CA THR A 133 9.51 43.48 13.10
C THR A 133 10.07 42.94 11.78
N VAL A 134 11.25 42.34 11.81
CA VAL A 134 11.83 41.60 10.68
C VAL A 134 11.91 40.13 11.07
N VAL A 135 11.28 39.27 10.27
CA VAL A 135 11.42 37.82 10.35
C VAL A 135 12.42 37.39 9.28
N GLN A 136 13.42 36.63 9.69
CA GLN A 136 14.49 36.16 8.82
C GLN A 136 14.34 34.65 8.65
N PHE A 137 14.23 34.21 7.41
CA PHE A 137 14.20 32.80 7.02
C PHE A 137 15.53 32.47 6.37
N PHE A 138 16.25 31.51 6.92
CA PHE A 138 17.48 31.00 6.35
C PHE A 138 17.21 29.60 5.81
N GLU A 139 17.58 29.34 4.57
CA GLU A 139 17.46 28.02 3.98
C GLU A 139 18.81 27.40 3.63
N THR A 140 18.89 26.09 3.79
CA THR A 140 20.04 25.31 3.33
C THR A 140 19.63 23.87 3.04
N ILE A 141 20.28 23.24 2.07
CA ILE A 141 20.08 21.82 1.72
C ILE A 141 21.12 20.94 2.41
N ASN A 142 22.32 21.47 2.66
CA ASN A 142 23.51 20.73 3.06
C ASN A 142 24.26 21.32 4.28
N GLY A 143 23.81 22.45 4.81
CA GLY A 143 24.44 23.14 5.95
C GLY A 143 25.55 24.13 5.59
N ASP A 144 25.98 24.18 4.33
CA ASP A 144 27.07 25.06 3.86
C ASP A 144 26.54 26.23 3.04
N GLU A 145 25.66 25.95 2.08
CA GLU A 145 25.02 26.98 1.26
C GLU A 145 23.79 27.50 2.00
N ILE A 146 23.92 28.70 2.57
CA ILE A 146 22.87 29.34 3.37
C ILE A 146 22.35 30.56 2.62
N ILE A 147 21.07 30.55 2.29
CA ILE A 147 20.37 31.67 1.65
C ILE A 147 19.47 32.32 2.69
N ARG A 148 19.48 33.65 2.75
CA ARG A 148 18.66 34.45 3.67
C ARG A 148 17.53 35.14 2.91
N HIS A 149 16.33 35.06 3.49
CA HIS A 149 15.13 35.77 3.06
C HIS A 149 14.58 36.59 4.22
N ASP A 150 14.11 37.80 3.94
CA ASP A 150 13.61 38.72 4.96
C ASP A 150 12.15 39.10 4.70
N PHE A 151 11.34 39.00 5.75
CA PHE A 151 9.99 39.56 5.78
C PHE A 151 9.95 40.70 6.80
N LYS A 152 9.67 41.92 6.34
CA LYS A 152 9.55 43.11 7.20
C LYS A 152 8.10 43.53 7.35
N HIS A 153 7.64 43.59 8.59
CA HIS A 153 6.35 44.14 8.99
C HIS A 153 6.52 45.48 9.72
N VAL A 154 5.80 46.51 9.29
CA VAL A 154 5.79 47.83 9.94
C VAL A 154 4.54 47.94 10.81
N GLY A 155 4.73 47.96 12.12
CA GLY A 155 3.62 47.98 13.07
C GLY A 155 4.03 47.60 14.50
N PRO A 156 3.13 47.85 15.47
CA PRO A 156 3.37 47.56 16.88
C PRO A 156 3.33 46.06 17.21
N GLU A 157 2.76 45.23 16.32
CA GLU A 157 2.54 43.80 16.54
C GLU A 157 3.86 43.02 16.63
N ASN A 158 3.89 42.02 17.51
CA ASN A 158 5.01 41.10 17.62
C ASN A 158 4.81 39.90 16.70
N MET A 159 5.55 39.82 15.60
CA MET A 159 5.46 38.72 14.63
C MET A 159 6.56 37.66 14.83
N SER A 160 6.83 37.28 16.08
CA SER A 160 7.72 36.16 16.38
C SER A 160 7.13 34.85 15.86
N ILE A 161 7.82 34.21 14.92
CA ILE A 161 7.45 32.92 14.34
C ILE A 161 7.91 31.79 15.27
N MET A 162 7.03 30.82 15.48
CA MET A 162 7.21 29.68 16.37
C MET A 162 7.45 28.38 15.61
N ASP A 163 6.78 28.20 14.47
CA ASP A 163 6.85 26.96 13.68
C ASP A 163 6.46 27.22 12.22
N ILE A 164 6.84 26.29 11.35
CA ILE A 164 6.60 26.34 9.91
C ILE A 164 6.29 24.93 9.37
N ALA A 165 5.33 24.85 8.45
CA ALA A 165 5.04 23.64 7.69
C ALA A 165 5.00 23.94 6.19
N TYR A 166 5.23 22.92 5.37
CA TYR A 166 5.03 22.99 3.93
C TYR A 166 3.96 21.98 3.50
N GLY A 167 3.02 22.44 2.68
CA GLY A 167 1.91 21.63 2.18
C GLY A 167 1.17 22.36 1.07
N ASN A 168 0.53 21.62 0.15
CA ASN A 168 -0.23 22.20 -0.96
C ASN A 168 0.52 23.32 -1.73
N GLY A 169 1.82 23.10 -1.94
CA GLY A 169 2.69 24.02 -2.68
C GLY A 169 3.08 25.31 -1.94
N LYS A 170 2.85 25.40 -0.62
CA LYS A 170 3.10 26.62 0.17
C LYS A 170 3.76 26.33 1.51
N TYR A 171 4.64 27.24 1.92
CA TYR A 171 5.08 27.42 3.29
C TYR A 171 4.00 28.16 4.08
N VAL A 172 3.73 27.67 5.29
CA VAL A 172 2.83 28.31 6.26
C VAL A 172 3.60 28.44 7.57
N ALA A 173 3.91 29.67 7.96
CA ALA A 173 4.60 30.00 9.20
C ALA A 173 3.62 30.62 10.21
N VAL A 174 3.71 30.19 11.47
CA VAL A 174 2.76 30.59 12.52
C VAL A 174 3.48 31.19 13.73
N GLY A 175 2.83 32.11 14.44
CA GLY A 175 3.51 32.81 15.52
C GLY A 175 2.65 33.60 16.50
N SER A 176 3.32 34.55 17.14
CA SER A 176 2.74 35.46 18.14
C SER A 176 1.61 36.32 17.57
N THR A 177 0.72 36.76 18.44
CA THR A 177 -0.43 37.65 18.10
C THR A 177 -1.29 37.16 16.94
N GLY A 178 -1.49 35.85 16.80
CA GLY A 178 -2.29 35.27 15.70
C GLY A 178 -1.61 35.30 14.33
N THR A 179 -0.29 35.52 14.28
CA THR A 179 0.45 35.62 13.01
C THR A 179 0.36 34.31 12.22
N ILE A 180 -0.13 34.40 10.99
CA ILE A 180 0.01 33.39 9.93
C ILE A 180 0.64 34.08 8.73
N LEU A 181 1.76 33.55 8.26
CA LEU A 181 2.42 33.99 7.03
C LEU A 181 2.38 32.84 6.02
N ILE A 182 2.11 33.16 4.76
CA ILE A 182 2.21 32.19 3.66
C ILE A 182 3.15 32.66 2.57
N SER A 183 3.86 31.71 1.97
CA SER A 183 4.76 31.95 0.83
C SER A 183 4.87 30.68 -0.02
N SER A 184 5.17 30.82 -1.31
CA SER A 184 5.53 29.69 -2.19
C SER A 184 7.05 29.51 -2.35
N ASP A 185 7.84 30.50 -1.95
CA ASP A 185 9.25 30.65 -2.34
C ASP A 185 10.17 31.17 -1.21
N LEU A 186 9.66 31.37 0.01
CA LEU A 186 10.34 31.99 1.17
C LEU A 186 10.76 33.47 0.98
N ASP A 187 10.64 34.03 -0.23
CA ASP A 187 10.89 35.44 -0.51
C ASP A 187 9.63 36.30 -0.37
N ASN A 188 8.53 35.82 -0.94
CA ASN A 188 7.29 36.59 -1.08
C ASN A 188 6.26 36.12 -0.05
N TRP A 189 6.21 36.81 1.09
CA TRP A 189 5.30 36.49 2.19
C TRP A 189 4.04 37.34 2.19
N LYS A 190 2.92 36.70 2.53
CA LYS A 190 1.62 37.36 2.78
C LYS A 190 1.15 37.07 4.19
N VAL A 191 0.70 38.10 4.88
CA VAL A 191 0.03 37.96 6.19
C VAL A 191 -1.41 37.52 5.96
N ILE A 192 -1.83 36.46 6.67
CA ILE A 192 -3.18 35.91 6.65
C ILE A 192 -3.85 36.20 7.99
N ASP A 193 -5.11 36.61 7.94
CA ASP A 193 -5.92 36.77 9.14
C ASP A 193 -6.29 35.39 9.71
N ALA A 194 -5.83 35.11 10.93
CA ALA A 194 -6.14 33.87 11.65
C ALA A 194 -7.52 33.90 12.34
N GLY A 195 -8.22 35.04 12.35
CA GLY A 195 -9.47 35.23 13.09
C GLY A 195 -9.27 35.21 14.62
N THR A 196 -8.03 35.40 15.08
CA THR A 196 -7.65 35.36 16.49
C THR A 196 -6.35 36.13 16.74
N THR A 197 -6.16 36.60 17.96
CA THR A 197 -4.89 37.21 18.43
C THR A 197 -4.12 36.29 19.36
N LYS A 198 -4.63 35.07 19.61
CA LYS A 198 -3.96 34.06 20.43
C LYS A 198 -2.63 33.66 19.78
N LYS A 199 -1.63 33.35 20.61
CA LYS A 199 -0.32 32.88 20.12
C LYS A 199 -0.46 31.48 19.51
N LEU A 200 -0.03 31.34 18.25
CA LEU A 200 0.01 30.10 17.49
C LEU A 200 1.44 29.54 17.59
N VAL A 201 1.58 28.24 17.88
CA VAL A 201 2.88 27.67 18.30
C VAL A 201 3.28 26.41 17.55
N GLY A 202 2.34 25.52 17.26
CA GLY A 202 2.61 24.32 16.46
C GLY A 202 1.86 24.38 15.15
N ILE A 203 2.46 23.86 14.09
CA ILE A 203 1.77 23.59 12.84
C ILE A 203 2.20 22.23 12.27
N THR A 204 1.25 21.48 11.74
CA THR A 204 1.51 20.27 10.96
C THR A 204 0.66 20.28 9.71
N PHE A 205 1.15 19.62 8.66
CA PHE A 205 0.39 19.33 7.45
C PHE A 205 0.32 17.81 7.26
N GLY A 206 -0.87 17.30 6.96
CA GLY A 206 -1.11 15.89 6.67
C GLY A 206 -2.56 15.70 6.24
N ARG A 207 -2.87 14.66 5.44
CA ARG A 207 -4.23 14.41 4.93
C ARG A 207 -4.83 15.64 4.21
N ASN A 208 -4.02 16.34 3.41
CA ASN A 208 -4.36 17.64 2.78
C ASN A 208 -4.95 18.71 3.73
N LEU A 209 -4.57 18.66 5.01
CA LEU A 209 -5.07 19.56 6.04
C LEU A 209 -3.91 20.13 6.86
N PHE A 210 -3.87 21.45 6.97
CA PHE A 210 -3.06 22.13 7.97
C PHE A 210 -3.79 22.13 9.30
N VAL A 211 -3.06 21.84 10.38
CA VAL A 211 -3.55 21.92 11.75
C VAL A 211 -2.59 22.77 12.58
N ILE A 212 -3.08 23.92 13.03
CA ILE A 212 -2.37 24.83 13.93
C ILE A 212 -2.83 24.59 15.35
N THR A 213 -1.90 24.61 16.30
CA THR A 213 -2.17 24.56 17.75
C THR A 213 -1.52 25.74 18.47
N GLY A 214 -2.05 26.15 19.62
CA GLY A 214 -1.47 27.25 20.37
C GLY A 214 -2.07 27.52 21.75
N ALA A 215 -1.98 28.78 22.17
CA ALA A 215 -2.42 29.26 23.48
C ALA A 215 -3.92 29.05 23.72
N ASP A 216 -4.29 28.84 24.99
CA ASP A 216 -5.67 28.66 25.44
C ASP A 216 -6.45 27.63 24.61
N GLY A 217 -5.81 26.49 24.33
CA GLY A 217 -6.36 25.37 23.59
C GLY A 217 -6.78 25.68 22.15
N ILE A 218 -6.26 26.74 21.53
CA ILE A 218 -6.68 27.06 20.16
C ILE A 218 -6.21 25.97 19.18
N ILE A 219 -7.15 25.56 18.32
CA ILE A 219 -6.89 24.72 17.16
C ILE A 219 -7.52 25.39 15.94
N LEU A 220 -6.74 25.58 14.88
CA LEU A 220 -7.22 26.07 13.59
C LEU A 220 -6.91 25.04 12.52
N THR A 221 -7.85 24.79 11.61
CA THR A 221 -7.64 23.93 10.45
C THR A 221 -7.87 24.65 9.13
N SER A 222 -7.12 24.25 8.11
CA SER A 222 -7.25 24.82 6.75
C SER A 222 -6.79 23.81 5.70
N LYS A 223 -7.51 23.74 4.57
CA LYS A 223 -7.08 22.94 3.41
C LYS A 223 -6.14 23.72 2.48
N ASP A 224 -6.15 25.05 2.51
CA ASP A 224 -5.45 25.89 1.52
C ASP A 224 -4.37 26.81 2.12
N GLY A 225 -4.29 26.85 3.45
CA GLY A 225 -3.41 27.72 4.23
C GLY A 225 -3.89 29.18 4.33
N VAL A 226 -5.05 29.50 3.75
CA VAL A 226 -5.60 30.86 3.63
C VAL A 226 -6.89 30.99 4.45
N ASN A 227 -7.81 30.06 4.28
CA ASN A 227 -9.10 30.05 4.96
C ASN A 227 -8.99 29.13 6.18
N TRP A 228 -9.05 29.71 7.37
CA TRP A 228 -8.88 29.00 8.64
C TRP A 228 -10.19 28.85 9.40
N THR A 229 -10.46 27.64 9.86
CA THR A 229 -11.63 27.31 10.68
C THR A 229 -11.17 27.00 12.09
N LYS A 230 -11.77 27.65 13.09
CA LYS A 230 -11.48 27.37 14.50
C LYS A 230 -12.23 26.10 14.95
N GLN A 231 -11.50 25.18 15.55
CA GLN A 231 -12.04 23.92 16.07
C GLN A 231 -12.21 23.95 17.59
N THR A 232 -13.05 23.06 18.10
CA THR A 232 -13.26 22.88 19.54
C THR A 232 -12.30 21.83 20.07
N SER A 233 -11.36 22.22 20.94
CA SER A 233 -10.33 21.33 21.51
C SER A 233 -10.71 20.69 22.83
N ASN A 234 -11.81 21.12 23.45
CA ASN A 234 -12.26 20.67 24.78
C ASN A 234 -11.23 20.88 25.90
N THR A 235 -10.29 21.82 25.73
CA THR A 235 -9.29 22.20 26.74
C THR A 235 -8.93 23.68 26.61
N ASN A 236 -8.47 24.28 27.71
CA ASN A 236 -7.84 25.60 27.71
C ASN A 236 -6.31 25.49 27.89
N SER A 237 -5.74 24.28 27.84
CA SER A 237 -4.31 24.09 27.99
C SER A 237 -3.55 24.67 26.79
N TYR A 238 -2.32 25.12 27.04
CA TYR A 238 -1.46 25.65 26.00
C TYR A 238 -0.90 24.49 25.16
N LEU A 239 -1.27 24.39 23.89
CA LEU A 239 -0.81 23.34 22.97
C LEU A 239 0.45 23.81 22.23
N ILE A 240 1.54 23.04 22.31
CA ILE A 240 2.87 23.44 21.78
C ILE A 240 3.17 22.78 20.43
N ARG A 241 2.75 21.53 20.26
CA ARG A 241 3.04 20.74 19.05
C ARG A 241 1.79 20.09 18.49
N SER A 242 1.79 19.92 17.18
CA SER A 242 0.90 19.01 16.46
C SER A 242 1.72 18.15 15.52
N ARG A 243 1.30 16.90 15.33
CA ARG A 243 1.84 15.98 14.31
C ARG A 243 0.73 15.13 13.71
N TYR A 244 0.92 14.79 12.45
CA TYR A 244 0.12 13.80 11.75
C TYR A 244 0.94 12.54 11.52
N GLY A 245 0.35 11.38 11.77
CA GLY A 245 0.98 10.08 11.60
C GLY A 245 -0.03 8.95 11.70
N ASN A 246 0.11 7.92 10.87
CA ASN A 246 -0.79 6.76 10.84
C ASN A 246 -2.29 7.12 10.88
N GLY A 247 -2.71 8.04 10.01
CA GLY A 247 -4.13 8.41 9.88
C GLY A 247 -4.68 9.37 10.94
N MET A 248 -3.88 9.75 11.94
CA MET A 248 -4.34 10.51 13.11
C MET A 248 -3.53 11.80 13.29
N PHE A 249 -4.17 12.85 13.80
CA PHE A 249 -3.53 14.03 14.33
C PHE A 249 -3.38 13.90 15.84
N VAL A 250 -2.22 14.28 16.36
CA VAL A 250 -1.96 14.39 17.79
C VAL A 250 -1.49 15.79 18.09
N ALA A 251 -2.03 16.38 19.15
CA ALA A 251 -1.59 17.66 19.70
C ALA A 251 -1.15 17.47 21.16
N ALA A 252 -0.05 18.12 21.55
CA ALA A 252 0.49 17.98 22.89
C ALA A 252 0.94 19.35 23.45
N GLY A 253 0.91 19.50 24.77
CA GLY A 253 1.37 20.73 25.40
C GLY A 253 1.42 20.74 26.92
N TYR A 254 1.02 21.86 27.52
CA TYR A 254 1.16 22.14 28.94
C TYR A 254 0.33 21.20 29.80
N ASN A 255 0.73 21.07 31.06
CA ASN A 255 0.04 20.25 32.06
C ASN A 255 -0.24 18.83 31.57
N GLY A 256 0.70 18.23 30.82
CA GLY A 256 0.59 16.88 30.29
C GLY A 256 -0.62 16.66 29.36
N THR A 257 -1.15 17.70 28.73
CA THR A 257 -2.30 17.59 27.84
C THR A 257 -1.89 16.94 26.52
N ILE A 258 -2.64 15.91 26.12
CA ILE A 258 -2.56 15.27 24.81
C ILE A 258 -3.98 15.22 24.24
N LEU A 259 -4.13 15.63 22.99
CA LEU A 259 -5.37 15.52 22.23
C LEU A 259 -5.13 14.69 20.98
N SER A 260 -6.18 14.02 20.51
CA SER A 260 -6.16 13.27 19.27
C SER A 260 -7.37 13.61 18.40
N SER A 261 -7.20 13.44 17.09
CA SER A 261 -8.27 13.61 16.11
C SER A 261 -8.00 12.80 14.85
N LEU A 262 -9.01 12.08 14.34
CA LEU A 262 -8.89 11.35 13.07
C LEU A 262 -9.08 12.27 11.84
N ASN A 263 -9.77 13.39 12.02
CA ASN A 263 -10.22 14.26 10.92
C ASN A 263 -9.75 15.72 11.03
N GLY A 264 -9.18 16.12 12.18
CA GLY A 264 -8.77 17.49 12.47
C GLY A 264 -9.89 18.40 12.97
N ASP A 265 -11.15 17.94 12.96
CA ASP A 265 -12.31 18.73 13.36
C ASP A 265 -12.83 18.33 14.75
N GLU A 266 -12.83 17.04 15.05
CA GLU A 266 -13.27 16.49 16.35
C GLU A 266 -12.07 16.08 17.19
N TRP A 267 -11.87 16.76 18.32
CA TRP A 267 -10.73 16.54 19.21
C TRP A 267 -11.13 15.93 20.55
N GLN A 268 -10.44 14.85 20.90
CA GLN A 268 -10.63 14.11 22.13
C GLN A 268 -9.42 14.29 23.05
N ASN A 269 -9.67 14.44 24.35
CA ASN A 269 -8.59 14.41 25.34
C ASN A 269 -8.16 12.96 25.55
N GLU A 270 -6.86 12.72 25.50
CA GLU A 270 -6.28 11.43 25.87
C GLU A 270 -5.97 11.39 27.37
N ASP A 271 -5.74 10.17 27.88
CA ASP A 271 -5.40 9.96 29.28
C ASP A 271 -4.12 10.70 29.67
N LYS A 272 -4.25 11.51 30.71
CA LYS A 272 -3.14 12.28 31.25
C LYS A 272 -2.32 11.44 32.21
N LEU A 273 -1.09 11.13 31.79
CA LEU A 273 -0.16 10.31 32.57
C LEU A 273 0.68 11.09 33.57
N LEU A 274 1.08 12.32 33.24
CA LEU A 274 1.91 13.17 34.08
C LEU A 274 1.23 14.52 34.36
N ASN A 275 1.28 14.97 35.61
CA ASN A 275 0.77 16.27 36.04
C ASN A 275 1.88 17.32 36.11
N ASN A 276 1.57 18.57 35.76
CA ASN A 276 2.49 19.71 35.84
C ASN A 276 3.78 19.54 35.01
N VAL A 277 3.68 18.84 33.88
CA VAL A 277 4.76 18.65 32.90
C VAL A 277 4.41 19.41 31.61
N ILE A 278 5.43 19.90 30.92
CA ILE A 278 5.30 20.55 29.61
C ILE A 278 5.80 19.59 28.54
N TYR A 279 4.97 19.31 27.54
CA TYR A 279 5.34 18.51 26.36
C TYR A 279 5.85 19.42 25.24
N TYR A 280 7.11 19.24 24.82
CA TYR A 280 7.80 20.13 23.89
C TYR A 280 8.03 19.52 22.51
N GLY A 281 8.53 18.29 22.44
CA GLY A 281 8.73 17.57 21.18
C GLY A 281 7.61 16.57 20.94
N LEU A 282 7.27 16.33 19.68
CA LEU A 282 6.34 15.29 19.26
C LEU A 282 6.76 14.78 17.89
N VAL A 283 6.91 13.47 17.76
CA VAL A 283 7.20 12.77 16.49
C VAL A 283 6.29 11.55 16.36
N PHE A 284 5.94 11.19 15.12
CA PHE A 284 5.41 9.88 14.79
C PHE A 284 6.44 9.12 13.96
N ALA A 285 6.91 7.99 14.45
CA ALA A 285 7.85 7.11 13.75
C ALA A 285 7.85 5.71 14.36
N ASN A 286 8.21 4.70 13.57
CA ASN A 286 8.23 3.30 13.99
C ASN A 286 6.94 2.85 14.71
N ASN A 287 5.78 3.31 14.22
CA ASN A 287 4.45 3.09 14.82
C ASN A 287 4.25 3.62 16.25
N TYR A 288 5.16 4.47 16.72
CA TYR A 288 5.02 5.21 17.95
C TYR A 288 4.75 6.68 17.68
N TYR A 289 3.78 7.24 18.39
CA TYR A 289 3.88 8.63 18.80
C TYR A 289 4.83 8.72 19.98
N VAL A 290 5.85 9.57 19.89
CA VAL A 290 6.80 9.82 20.98
C VAL A 290 6.84 11.31 21.29
N ILE A 291 6.72 11.64 22.58
CA ILE A 291 6.72 13.00 23.11
C ILE A 291 7.88 13.15 24.08
N THR A 292 8.63 14.24 23.95
CA THR A 292 9.61 14.66 24.96
C THR A 292 9.05 15.76 25.83
N SER A 293 9.56 15.85 27.05
CA SER A 293 8.96 16.71 28.07
C SER A 293 9.95 17.44 28.97
N SER A 294 9.45 18.41 29.73
CA SER A 294 10.21 19.01 30.83
C SER A 294 10.57 17.97 31.89
N LYS A 295 11.70 18.13 32.59
CA LYS A 295 12.02 17.27 33.74
C LYS A 295 10.93 17.28 34.81
N LEU A 296 10.84 16.16 35.52
CA LEU A 296 10.18 16.12 36.82
C LEU A 296 11.01 16.88 37.86
N LYS A 297 10.38 17.34 38.95
CA LYS A 297 11.00 18.25 39.96
C LYS A 297 12.39 17.83 40.45
N ASN A 298 12.75 16.54 40.43
CA ASN A 298 14.08 16.00 40.75
C ASN A 298 14.50 14.84 39.81
N GLY A 299 14.11 14.87 38.54
CA GLY A 299 14.26 13.73 37.62
C GLY A 299 14.91 14.05 36.28
N ASN A 300 15.09 12.99 35.49
CA ASN A 300 15.50 13.04 34.09
C ASN A 300 14.33 13.47 33.19
N VAL A 301 14.58 13.62 31.90
CA VAL A 301 13.58 13.89 30.88
C VAL A 301 12.65 12.66 30.76
N PRO A 302 11.35 12.79 31.03
CA PRO A 302 10.39 11.75 30.67
C PRO A 302 10.10 11.80 29.17
N ILE A 303 9.92 10.62 28.58
CA ILE A 303 9.28 10.45 27.29
C ILE A 303 7.89 9.83 27.48
N MET A 304 6.93 10.31 26.70
CA MET A 304 5.64 9.62 26.55
C MET A 304 5.68 8.88 25.23
N LEU A 305 5.17 7.66 25.21
CA LEU A 305 5.02 6.91 23.98
C LEU A 305 3.65 6.27 23.91
N CYS A 306 3.06 6.28 22.73
CA CYS A 306 1.89 5.49 22.42
C CYS A 306 2.19 4.70 21.16
N GLN A 307 2.19 3.39 21.28
CA GLN A 307 2.15 2.53 20.11
C GLN A 307 0.75 2.63 19.51
N VAL A 308 0.67 2.92 18.23
CA VAL A 308 -0.60 2.76 17.51
C VAL A 308 -0.63 1.30 17.09
N SER A 309 -1.66 0.55 17.51
CA SER A 309 -1.92 -0.81 17.00
C SER A 309 -1.97 -0.70 15.46
N ARG A 310 -1.08 -1.30 14.67
CA ARG A 310 -0.19 -2.47 14.79
C ARG A 310 1.27 -2.07 14.46
N GLU A 311 2.26 -2.86 14.89
CA GLU A 311 3.45 -3.09 14.04
C GLU A 311 2.92 -3.67 12.73
N VAL A 312 2.97 -2.87 11.66
CA VAL A 312 2.77 -3.35 10.32
C VAL A 312 4.15 -3.67 9.81
N GLU A 313 4.51 -4.96 9.82
CA GLU A 313 5.67 -5.42 9.07
C GLU A 313 5.30 -5.41 7.60
N TYR A 314 5.83 -4.46 6.87
CA TYR A 314 5.68 -4.42 5.42
C TYR A 314 6.53 -5.52 4.79
N SER A 315 6.02 -6.12 3.73
CA SER A 315 6.91 -6.86 2.84
C SER A 315 7.87 -5.88 2.15
N GLU A 316 9.17 -6.11 2.27
CA GLU A 316 10.20 -5.37 1.54
C GLU A 316 10.57 -6.12 0.24
N ASN A 317 10.99 -5.38 -0.80
CA ASN A 317 11.47 -5.91 -2.11
C ASN A 317 10.39 -6.44 -3.09
N GLU A 318 9.14 -6.02 -2.96
CA GLU A 318 8.07 -6.32 -3.93
C GLU A 318 7.34 -5.03 -4.32
N ALA A 319 7.23 -4.77 -5.63
CA ALA A 319 6.58 -3.57 -6.15
C ALA A 319 5.38 -3.92 -7.05
N LEU A 320 4.28 -3.23 -6.80
CA LEU A 320 3.06 -3.27 -7.58
C LEU A 320 2.86 -1.92 -8.27
N TYR A 321 2.77 -1.92 -9.59
CA TYR A 321 2.55 -0.74 -10.41
C TYR A 321 1.07 -0.59 -10.69
N VAL A 322 0.54 0.61 -10.48
CA VAL A 322 -0.88 0.90 -10.65
C VAL A 322 -1.08 1.78 -11.87
N PHE A 323 -1.95 1.36 -12.77
CA PHE A 323 -2.26 2.04 -14.03
C PHE A 323 -3.74 2.38 -14.15
N ASP A 324 -4.05 3.36 -14.99
CA ASP A 324 -5.41 3.58 -15.48
C ASP A 324 -5.79 2.57 -16.60
N LYS A 325 -7.03 2.64 -17.08
CA LYS A 325 -7.53 1.78 -18.16
C LYS A 325 -6.88 2.01 -19.54
N ASN A 326 -6.14 3.11 -19.69
CA ASN A 326 -5.38 3.43 -20.89
C ASN A 326 -3.92 3.00 -20.76
N LEU A 327 -3.57 2.27 -19.69
CA LEU A 327 -2.20 1.86 -19.35
C LEU A 327 -1.26 3.05 -19.08
N GLU A 328 -1.78 4.16 -18.56
CA GLU A 328 -0.99 5.26 -17.98
C GLU A 328 -0.63 4.96 -16.52
N LEU A 329 0.67 5.08 -16.18
CA LEU A 329 1.15 4.81 -14.83
C LEU A 329 0.64 5.90 -13.88
N LEU A 330 -0.07 5.47 -12.84
CA LEU A 330 -0.58 6.34 -11.78
C LEU A 330 0.40 6.39 -10.58
N GLY A 331 1.05 5.27 -10.27
CA GLY A 331 2.04 5.19 -9.20
C GLY A 331 2.44 3.76 -8.85
N VAL A 332 3.16 3.62 -7.74
CA VAL A 332 3.74 2.36 -7.27
C VAL A 332 3.35 2.13 -5.82
N ILE A 333 3.03 0.88 -5.49
CA ILE A 333 2.90 0.37 -4.13
C ILE A 333 4.10 -0.55 -3.90
N ASP A 334 5.06 -0.08 -3.11
CA ASP A 334 6.31 -0.78 -2.76
C ASP A 334 6.35 -1.23 -1.28
N GLN A 335 5.27 -0.96 -0.55
CA GLN A 335 5.04 -1.41 0.83
C GLN A 335 3.58 -1.81 1.01
N PHE A 336 3.34 -3.06 1.42
CA PHE A 336 2.01 -3.59 1.72
C PHE A 336 2.03 -4.55 2.92
N ILE A 337 0.88 -4.65 3.61
CA ILE A 337 0.68 -5.53 4.79
C ILE A 337 0.66 -6.99 4.32
N SER A 338 -0.17 -7.27 3.33
CA SER A 338 -0.25 -8.59 2.72
C SER A 338 -0.64 -8.51 1.24
N LEU A 339 -0.18 -9.51 0.49
CA LEU A 339 -0.56 -9.74 -0.90
C LEU A 339 -0.84 -11.23 -1.07
N ARG A 340 -2.06 -11.55 -1.52
CA ARG A 340 -2.40 -12.85 -2.10
C ARG A 340 -2.46 -12.71 -3.61
N TRP A 341 -1.69 -13.52 -4.32
CA TRP A 341 -1.65 -13.54 -5.78
C TRP A 341 -1.87 -14.95 -6.28
N ARG A 342 -3.07 -15.22 -6.79
CA ARG A 342 -3.51 -16.58 -7.15
C ARG A 342 -3.69 -16.70 -8.65
N ARG A 343 -2.82 -17.48 -9.30
CA ARG A 343 -2.85 -17.73 -10.74
C ARG A 343 -3.56 -19.06 -11.01
N LYS A 344 -4.49 -19.09 -11.97
CA LYS A 344 -5.26 -20.29 -12.35
C LYS A 344 -4.99 -20.62 -13.83
N TYR A 345 -4.76 -21.89 -14.15
CA TYR A 345 -4.32 -22.30 -15.48
C TYR A 345 -5.45 -22.24 -16.51
N TYR A 346 -6.66 -22.67 -16.13
CA TYR A 346 -7.81 -22.76 -17.03
C TYR A 346 -8.80 -21.60 -16.92
N GLU A 347 -8.57 -20.68 -15.99
CA GLU A 347 -9.50 -19.64 -15.56
C GLU A 347 -8.74 -18.36 -15.25
N SER A 348 -9.47 -17.25 -15.03
CA SER A 348 -8.84 -16.05 -14.52
C SER A 348 -8.36 -16.27 -13.08
N GLY A 349 -7.11 -15.90 -12.83
CA GLY A 349 -6.61 -15.71 -11.47
C GLY A 349 -7.21 -14.48 -10.79
N GLU A 350 -6.73 -14.21 -9.59
CA GLU A 350 -7.20 -13.15 -8.70
C GLU A 350 -6.10 -12.66 -7.76
N PHE A 351 -6.33 -11.51 -7.15
CA PHE A 351 -5.47 -10.96 -6.13
C PHE A 351 -6.27 -10.32 -5.00
N GLU A 352 -5.63 -10.26 -3.84
CA GLU A 352 -6.05 -9.46 -2.70
C GLU A 352 -4.83 -8.74 -2.14
N LEU A 353 -4.94 -7.42 -1.97
CA LEU A 353 -3.87 -6.55 -1.50
C LEU A 353 -4.39 -5.77 -0.29
N VAL A 354 -3.70 -5.91 0.84
CA VAL A 354 -3.99 -5.14 2.04
C VAL A 354 -2.87 -4.14 2.28
N VAL A 355 -3.23 -2.87 2.39
CA VAL A 355 -2.30 -1.76 2.63
C VAL A 355 -2.81 -0.87 3.75
N ALA A 356 -1.90 -0.11 4.35
CA ALA A 356 -2.33 1.01 5.17
C ALA A 356 -3.02 2.08 4.29
N PRO A 357 -4.08 2.75 4.77
CA PRO A 357 -4.86 3.72 4.01
C PRO A 357 -4.16 5.09 3.95
N TYR A 358 -2.87 5.09 3.58
CA TYR A 358 -2.11 6.32 3.33
C TYR A 358 -2.67 7.05 2.12
N GLU A 359 -2.45 8.37 2.05
CA GLU A 359 -3.01 9.17 0.96
C GLU A 359 -2.53 8.70 -0.42
N ASN A 360 -1.26 8.32 -0.55
CA ASN A 360 -0.74 7.70 -1.78
C ASN A 360 -1.52 6.43 -2.12
N ASN A 361 -1.67 5.50 -1.17
CA ASN A 361 -2.38 4.24 -1.37
C ASN A 361 -3.87 4.46 -1.71
N LEU A 362 -4.55 5.37 -1.01
CA LEU A 362 -5.94 5.75 -1.31
C LEU A 362 -6.04 6.38 -2.72
N SER A 363 -5.14 7.31 -3.05
CA SER A 363 -5.15 7.97 -4.36
C SER A 363 -4.91 6.99 -5.50
N LEU A 364 -4.22 5.87 -5.25
CA LEU A 364 -3.87 4.81 -6.20
C LEU A 364 -4.90 3.67 -6.29
N LEU A 365 -5.51 3.28 -5.17
CA LEU A 365 -6.24 2.01 -5.10
C LEU A 365 -7.75 2.19 -4.86
N PHE A 366 -8.21 3.38 -4.46
CA PHE A 366 -9.62 3.57 -4.07
C PHE A 366 -10.61 3.61 -5.24
N GLU A 367 -10.12 3.84 -6.46
CA GLU A 367 -10.95 3.85 -7.67
C GLU A 367 -10.90 2.49 -8.38
N LYS A 368 -12.10 2.00 -8.72
CA LYS A 368 -12.30 0.73 -9.44
C LYS A 368 -11.84 0.81 -10.89
N ASP A 369 -11.71 -0.35 -11.52
CA ASP A 369 -11.23 -0.55 -12.89
C ASP A 369 -9.78 -0.08 -13.14
N ARG A 370 -9.01 0.21 -12.08
CA ARG A 370 -7.56 0.40 -12.17
C ARG A 370 -6.84 -0.93 -12.29
N ILE A 371 -5.69 -0.90 -12.93
CA ILE A 371 -4.92 -2.10 -13.29
C ILE A 371 -3.71 -2.19 -12.36
N ILE A 372 -3.51 -3.33 -11.72
CA ILE A 372 -2.36 -3.62 -10.88
C ILE A 372 -1.45 -4.62 -11.59
N ILE A 373 -0.18 -4.29 -11.71
CA ILE A 373 0.85 -5.12 -12.33
C ILE A 373 1.95 -5.38 -11.32
N ARG A 374 2.27 -6.65 -11.08
CA ARG A 374 3.40 -7.03 -10.25
C ARG A 374 4.66 -7.09 -11.09
N GLN A 375 5.77 -6.54 -10.58
CA GLN A 375 7.02 -6.36 -11.32
C GLN A 375 7.50 -7.61 -12.09
N ASP A 376 7.39 -8.79 -11.46
CA ASP A 376 7.94 -10.04 -11.99
C ASP A 376 6.93 -10.88 -12.78
N TYR A 377 5.74 -10.34 -13.08
CA TYR A 377 4.64 -11.06 -13.69
C TYR A 377 4.12 -10.38 -14.96
N THR A 378 3.76 -11.21 -15.92
CA THR A 378 3.08 -10.77 -17.16
C THR A 378 1.59 -10.55 -16.94
N GLU A 379 1.00 -11.21 -15.94
CA GLU A 379 -0.42 -11.10 -15.61
C GLU A 379 -0.69 -9.84 -14.78
N ALA A 380 -1.86 -9.24 -15.02
CA ALA A 380 -2.29 -8.04 -14.33
C ALA A 380 -3.69 -8.24 -13.74
N GLY A 381 -3.93 -7.63 -12.58
CA GLY A 381 -5.21 -7.56 -11.91
C GLY A 381 -5.99 -6.32 -12.31
N ILE A 382 -7.32 -6.39 -12.25
CA ILE A 382 -8.19 -5.20 -12.27
C ILE A 382 -8.88 -5.07 -10.91
N ILE A 383 -8.81 -3.89 -10.30
CA ILE A 383 -9.48 -3.60 -9.02
C ILE A 383 -10.99 -3.53 -9.27
N ASP A 384 -11.77 -4.41 -8.63
CA ASP A 384 -13.24 -4.36 -8.67
C ASP A 384 -13.86 -4.15 -7.28
N THR A 385 -13.10 -4.47 -6.24
CA THR A 385 -13.52 -4.40 -4.85
C THR A 385 -12.51 -3.57 -4.05
N VAL A 386 -13.05 -2.65 -3.26
CA VAL A 386 -12.30 -1.75 -2.39
C VAL A 386 -13.05 -1.72 -1.07
N GLU A 387 -12.37 -2.05 0.00
CA GLU A 387 -12.91 -2.08 1.35
C GLU A 387 -12.01 -1.28 2.29
N LEU A 388 -12.61 -0.39 3.06
CA LEU A 388 -11.94 0.29 4.15
C LEU A 388 -12.49 -0.29 5.45
N THR A 389 -11.63 -1.00 6.20
CA THR A 389 -12.00 -1.59 7.48
C THR A 389 -11.42 -0.77 8.62
N ASP A 390 -12.23 -0.56 9.66
CA ASP A 390 -11.84 0.11 10.90
C ASP A 390 -12.38 -0.73 12.07
N ASP A 391 -11.49 -1.44 12.76
CA ASP A 391 -11.84 -2.28 13.93
C ASP A 391 -11.77 -1.50 15.26
N GLY A 392 -11.63 -0.17 15.20
CA GLY A 392 -11.40 0.71 16.33
C GLY A 392 -9.95 0.72 16.84
N LYS A 393 -9.06 -0.08 16.23
CA LYS A 393 -7.63 -0.20 16.56
C LYS A 393 -6.72 -0.04 15.33
N ASN A 394 -7.14 -0.52 14.17
CA ASN A 394 -6.45 -0.49 12.90
C ASN A 394 -7.41 0.02 11.83
N VAL A 395 -6.91 0.88 10.94
CA VAL A 395 -7.60 1.19 9.68
C VAL A 395 -6.80 0.56 8.56
N GLN A 396 -7.46 -0.22 7.71
CA GLN A 396 -6.83 -0.88 6.57
C GLN A 396 -7.62 -0.61 5.30
N LEU A 397 -6.90 -0.56 4.18
CA LEU A 397 -7.46 -0.55 2.84
C LEU A 397 -7.18 -1.93 2.24
N SER A 398 -8.24 -2.71 2.01
CA SER A 398 -8.18 -3.92 1.21
C SER A 398 -8.68 -3.62 -0.20
N VAL A 399 -7.92 -4.03 -1.20
CA VAL A 399 -8.37 -4.03 -2.59
C VAL A 399 -8.19 -5.40 -3.19
N SER A 400 -9.19 -5.83 -3.96
CA SER A 400 -9.16 -7.13 -4.62
C SER A 400 -9.78 -7.06 -5.99
N GLY A 401 -9.51 -8.11 -6.77
CA GLY A 401 -10.16 -8.31 -8.06
C GLY A 401 -9.56 -9.45 -8.86
N LYS A 402 -10.14 -9.67 -10.04
CA LYS A 402 -9.72 -10.74 -10.96
C LYS A 402 -8.62 -10.26 -11.91
N PHE A 403 -7.88 -11.19 -12.51
CA PHE A 403 -6.97 -10.87 -13.61
C PHE A 403 -7.70 -10.44 -14.88
N LEU A 404 -6.99 -9.72 -15.76
CA LEU A 404 -7.60 -9.08 -16.93
C LEU A 404 -8.36 -10.02 -17.86
N SER A 405 -8.04 -11.32 -17.87
CA SER A 405 -8.79 -12.32 -18.66
C SER A 405 -10.27 -12.39 -18.27
N TYR A 406 -10.61 -12.09 -17.01
CA TYR A 406 -11.99 -11.98 -16.54
C TYR A 406 -12.79 -10.84 -17.19
N LEU A 407 -12.15 -9.85 -17.82
CA LEU A 407 -12.87 -8.82 -18.58
C LEU A 407 -13.72 -9.42 -19.70
N THR A 408 -13.34 -10.59 -20.23
CA THR A 408 -14.16 -11.34 -21.20
C THR A 408 -15.49 -11.83 -20.60
N ASN A 409 -15.65 -11.86 -19.28
CA ASN A 409 -16.92 -12.16 -18.60
C ASN A 409 -17.94 -11.04 -18.83
N ARG A 410 -17.49 -9.84 -19.21
CA ARG A 410 -18.33 -8.71 -19.62
C ARG A 410 -18.77 -8.82 -21.09
N ARG A 411 -18.59 -9.97 -21.76
CA ARG A 411 -18.89 -10.19 -23.19
C ARG A 411 -19.78 -11.40 -23.43
N ILE A 412 -20.63 -11.27 -24.45
CA ILE A 412 -21.60 -12.30 -24.89
C ILE A 412 -21.34 -12.60 -26.36
N ILE A 413 -21.35 -13.89 -26.71
CA ILE A 413 -21.32 -14.38 -28.09
C ILE A 413 -22.67 -14.10 -28.75
N LYS A 414 -22.71 -13.15 -29.70
CA LYS A 414 -23.97 -12.55 -30.17
C LYS A 414 -24.71 -13.34 -31.25
N LYS A 415 -24.10 -14.40 -31.80
CA LYS A 415 -24.65 -15.19 -32.89
C LYS A 415 -24.30 -16.66 -32.71
N THR A 416 -24.98 -17.53 -33.46
CA THR A 416 -24.62 -18.94 -33.53
C THR A 416 -23.32 -19.10 -34.31
N ILE A 417 -22.37 -19.81 -33.72
CA ILE A 417 -21.08 -20.16 -34.31
C ILE A 417 -21.00 -21.68 -34.35
N ASN A 418 -20.80 -22.22 -35.55
CA ASN A 418 -20.36 -23.59 -35.76
C ASN A 418 -18.86 -23.54 -36.01
N PHE A 419 -18.08 -24.31 -35.27
CA PHE A 419 -16.64 -24.33 -35.38
C PHE A 419 -16.10 -25.75 -35.45
N LYS A 420 -15.10 -25.95 -36.29
CA LYS A 420 -14.32 -27.18 -36.41
C LYS A 420 -12.86 -26.82 -36.62
N GLY A 421 -11.99 -27.31 -35.75
CA GLY A 421 -10.57 -26.97 -35.75
C GLY A 421 -9.91 -27.29 -34.41
N ASN A 422 -8.78 -26.66 -34.11
CA ASN A 422 -8.15 -26.79 -32.79
C ASN A 422 -8.74 -25.78 -31.79
N VAL A 423 -8.55 -26.04 -30.49
CA VAL A 423 -9.11 -25.24 -29.39
C VAL A 423 -8.60 -23.79 -29.37
N ILE A 424 -7.33 -23.55 -29.70
CA ILE A 424 -6.77 -22.19 -29.73
C ILE A 424 -7.48 -21.36 -30.81
N ASP A 425 -7.61 -21.90 -32.02
CA ASP A 425 -8.33 -21.24 -33.11
C ASP A 425 -9.81 -21.03 -32.77
N ALA A 426 -10.42 -21.95 -32.01
CA ALA A 426 -11.77 -21.75 -31.49
C ALA A 426 -11.85 -20.52 -30.58
N GLN A 427 -10.93 -20.38 -29.62
CA GLN A 427 -10.90 -19.24 -28.69
C GLN A 427 -10.70 -17.92 -29.44
N LYS A 428 -9.76 -17.87 -30.39
CA LYS A 428 -9.53 -16.71 -31.27
C LYS A 428 -10.78 -16.37 -32.07
N LYS A 429 -11.45 -17.39 -32.63
CA LYS A 429 -12.70 -17.20 -33.36
C LYS A 429 -13.78 -16.58 -32.47
N LEU A 430 -13.97 -17.06 -31.25
CA LEU A 430 -14.96 -16.50 -30.33
C LEU A 430 -14.66 -15.05 -29.95
N LEU A 431 -13.39 -14.71 -29.70
CA LEU A 431 -12.96 -13.34 -29.44
C LEU A 431 -13.29 -12.39 -30.59
N SER A 432 -13.13 -12.85 -31.84
CA SER A 432 -13.47 -12.04 -33.02
C SER A 432 -14.98 -11.79 -33.19
N GLU A 433 -15.83 -12.49 -32.45
CA GLU A 433 -17.29 -12.47 -32.62
C GLU A 433 -18.04 -11.82 -31.45
N VAL A 434 -17.31 -11.16 -30.55
CA VAL A 434 -17.87 -10.35 -29.46
C VAL A 434 -17.59 -8.87 -29.65
N THR A 435 -18.25 -8.02 -28.86
CA THR A 435 -17.80 -6.61 -28.76
C THR A 435 -16.36 -6.59 -28.24
N PRO A 436 -15.41 -5.86 -28.86
CA PRO A 436 -14.04 -5.75 -28.36
C PRO A 436 -13.96 -5.27 -26.91
N LEU A 437 -12.88 -5.61 -26.21
CA LEU A 437 -12.63 -5.15 -24.84
C LEU A 437 -12.29 -3.66 -24.78
N SER A 438 -11.42 -3.23 -25.69
CA SER A 438 -10.98 -1.86 -25.94
C SER A 438 -10.82 -1.66 -27.46
N SER A 439 -10.55 -0.42 -27.92
CA SER A 439 -10.07 -0.20 -29.29
C SER A 439 -8.68 -0.80 -29.51
N GLU A 440 -7.86 -0.80 -28.46
CA GLU A 440 -6.49 -1.32 -28.43
C GLU A 440 -6.45 -2.74 -27.85
N PHE A 441 -7.07 -3.70 -28.54
CA PHE A 441 -7.09 -5.11 -28.15
C PHE A 441 -6.55 -5.99 -29.27
N GLU A 442 -5.54 -6.81 -28.97
CA GLU A 442 -4.91 -7.73 -29.92
C GLU A 442 -4.99 -9.18 -29.45
N VAL A 443 -4.90 -10.09 -30.41
CA VAL A 443 -4.87 -11.54 -30.17
C VAL A 443 -3.52 -12.03 -30.70
N GLU A 444 -2.72 -12.62 -29.83
CA GLU A 444 -1.37 -13.09 -30.16
C GLU A 444 -1.43 -14.29 -31.13
N GLU A 445 -0.59 -14.24 -32.16
CA GLU A 445 -0.39 -15.40 -33.03
C GLU A 445 0.51 -16.44 -32.38
N THR A 446 0.22 -17.73 -32.58
CA THR A 446 0.94 -18.79 -31.88
C THR A 446 1.02 -20.06 -32.71
N THR A 447 2.08 -20.83 -32.51
CA THR A 447 2.29 -22.16 -33.10
C THR A 447 1.99 -23.29 -32.12
N LEU A 448 1.41 -22.96 -30.95
CA LEU A 448 1.03 -23.96 -29.96
C LEU A 448 -0.04 -24.91 -30.53
N GLU A 449 0.15 -26.20 -30.31
CA GLU A 449 -0.83 -27.21 -30.67
C GLU A 449 -1.87 -27.38 -29.56
N SER A 450 -3.10 -27.72 -29.95
CA SER A 450 -4.18 -28.02 -29.02
C SER A 450 -5.13 -29.06 -29.61
N LYS A 451 -5.96 -29.68 -28.76
CA LYS A 451 -6.90 -30.71 -29.21
C LYS A 451 -7.85 -30.19 -30.28
N LEU A 452 -8.27 -31.07 -31.18
CA LEU A 452 -9.34 -30.79 -32.13
C LEU A 452 -10.69 -30.79 -31.42
N ILE A 453 -11.59 -29.91 -31.86
CA ILE A 453 -12.94 -29.77 -31.33
C ILE A 453 -13.91 -29.42 -32.46
N GLU A 454 -15.15 -29.91 -32.33
CA GLU A 454 -16.28 -29.55 -33.20
C GLU A 454 -17.46 -29.15 -32.32
N PHE A 455 -17.92 -27.89 -32.39
CA PHE A 455 -19.00 -27.41 -31.52
C PHE A 455 -19.92 -26.40 -32.20
N GLN A 456 -21.12 -26.28 -31.63
CA GLN A 456 -22.03 -25.15 -31.82
C GLN A 456 -22.15 -24.36 -30.52
N CYS A 457 -22.05 -23.02 -30.62
CA CYS A 457 -22.28 -22.12 -29.50
C CYS A 457 -23.12 -20.92 -29.91
N SER A 458 -24.00 -20.45 -29.03
CA SER A 458 -24.88 -19.31 -29.29
C SER A 458 -25.29 -18.63 -27.98
N TYR A 459 -25.18 -17.30 -27.93
CA TYR A 459 -25.68 -16.47 -26.81
C TYR A 459 -25.09 -16.84 -25.44
N LYS A 460 -23.85 -17.34 -25.43
CA LYS A 460 -23.13 -17.70 -24.21
C LYS A 460 -22.21 -16.56 -23.76
N ASN A 461 -21.95 -16.51 -22.46
CA ASN A 461 -20.90 -15.68 -21.90
C ASN A 461 -19.53 -16.13 -22.43
N LEU A 462 -18.71 -15.20 -22.89
CA LEU A 462 -17.43 -15.51 -23.52
C LEU A 462 -16.45 -16.15 -22.53
N TYR A 463 -16.21 -15.53 -21.38
CA TYR A 463 -15.28 -16.04 -20.36
C TYR A 463 -15.60 -17.49 -19.97
N LYS A 464 -16.85 -17.76 -19.60
CA LYS A 464 -17.27 -19.13 -19.21
C LYS A 464 -17.00 -20.16 -20.31
N TYR A 465 -17.15 -19.76 -21.57
CA TYR A 465 -16.89 -20.64 -22.70
C TYR A 465 -15.38 -20.77 -23.00
N LEU A 466 -14.58 -19.72 -22.81
CA LEU A 466 -13.12 -19.79 -22.90
C LEU A 466 -12.55 -20.75 -21.85
N CYS A 467 -13.00 -20.67 -20.59
CA CYS A 467 -12.60 -21.61 -19.54
C CYS A 467 -12.92 -23.06 -19.91
N LYS A 468 -14.12 -23.29 -20.49
CA LYS A 468 -14.54 -24.60 -20.95
C LYS A 468 -13.62 -25.15 -22.05
N LEU A 469 -13.34 -24.34 -23.07
CA LEU A 469 -12.43 -24.70 -24.15
C LEU A 469 -11.00 -24.95 -23.62
N SER A 470 -10.55 -24.11 -22.69
CA SER A 470 -9.25 -24.20 -22.04
C SER A 470 -9.07 -25.53 -21.30
N LYS A 471 -10.06 -25.95 -20.51
CA LYS A 471 -10.10 -27.25 -19.83
C LYS A 471 -10.10 -28.42 -20.83
N TYR A 472 -10.92 -28.37 -21.87
CA TYR A 472 -10.97 -29.43 -22.89
C TYR A 472 -9.62 -29.58 -23.62
N GLY A 473 -9.05 -28.45 -24.05
CA GLY A 473 -7.81 -28.38 -24.84
C GLY A 473 -6.53 -28.53 -24.03
N ASN A 474 -6.58 -28.48 -22.70
CA ASN A 474 -5.42 -28.40 -21.81
C ASN A 474 -4.49 -27.19 -22.08
N VAL A 475 -5.06 -26.05 -22.49
CA VAL A 475 -4.32 -24.84 -22.88
C VAL A 475 -4.76 -23.68 -22.01
N GLY A 476 -3.81 -22.99 -21.38
CA GLY A 476 -4.08 -21.76 -20.63
C GLY A 476 -4.31 -20.55 -21.53
N PHE A 477 -4.99 -19.55 -21.00
CA PHE A 477 -5.17 -18.27 -21.66
C PHE A 477 -5.09 -17.12 -20.65
N ARG A 478 -4.64 -15.96 -21.12
CA ARG A 478 -4.57 -14.74 -20.30
C ARG A 478 -4.70 -13.49 -21.15
N ILE A 479 -5.00 -12.38 -20.50
CA ILE A 479 -4.90 -11.05 -21.10
C ILE A 479 -3.76 -10.31 -20.38
N VAL A 480 -2.77 -9.87 -21.14
CA VAL A 480 -1.58 -9.18 -20.62
C VAL A 480 -1.52 -7.77 -21.20
N PRO A 481 -1.17 -6.75 -20.40
CA PRO A 481 -1.01 -5.40 -20.89
C PRO A 481 0.38 -5.20 -21.52
N ASN A 482 0.43 -4.62 -22.71
CA ASN A 482 1.66 -4.10 -23.29
C ASN A 482 1.73 -2.59 -23.00
N ILE A 483 2.49 -2.23 -21.97
CA ILE A 483 2.59 -0.85 -21.47
C ILE A 483 3.20 0.10 -22.50
N GLN A 484 4.18 -0.37 -23.27
CA GLN A 484 4.86 0.44 -24.28
C GLN A 484 3.92 0.80 -25.44
N ASN A 485 3.14 -0.17 -25.91
CA ASN A 485 2.24 0.01 -27.06
C ASN A 485 0.83 0.45 -26.65
N LYS A 486 0.51 0.45 -25.36
CA LYS A 486 -0.81 0.78 -24.80
C LYS A 486 -1.92 -0.15 -25.33
N VAL A 487 -1.60 -1.45 -25.49
CA VAL A 487 -2.50 -2.49 -26.02
C VAL A 487 -2.73 -3.58 -24.98
N PHE A 488 -3.94 -4.14 -24.94
CA PHE A 488 -4.24 -5.38 -24.23
C PHE A 488 -4.14 -6.57 -25.17
N ARG A 489 -3.35 -7.58 -24.81
CA ARG A 489 -3.11 -8.76 -25.64
C ARG A 489 -3.71 -10.00 -25.02
N PHE A 490 -4.56 -10.70 -25.77
CA PHE A 490 -4.94 -12.07 -25.45
C PHE A 490 -3.89 -13.05 -25.96
N GLU A 491 -3.42 -13.92 -25.10
CA GLU A 491 -2.45 -14.95 -25.47
C GLU A 491 -2.76 -16.30 -24.83
N ASN A 492 -2.32 -17.35 -25.53
CA ASN A 492 -2.40 -18.72 -25.09
C ASN A 492 -1.03 -19.22 -24.63
N TYR A 493 -1.03 -20.11 -23.64
CA TYR A 493 0.19 -20.73 -23.14
C TYR A 493 -0.07 -22.17 -22.72
N VAL A 494 1.00 -22.98 -22.71
CA VAL A 494 0.99 -24.35 -22.21
C VAL A 494 2.15 -24.53 -21.23
N GLY A 495 1.91 -25.27 -20.15
CA GLY A 495 3.01 -25.68 -19.28
C GLY A 495 3.81 -26.84 -19.87
N LEU A 496 5.00 -27.03 -19.34
CA LEU A 496 5.96 -28.06 -19.74
C LEU A 496 5.62 -29.40 -19.07
N ASP A 497 5.89 -30.49 -19.78
CA ASP A 497 5.94 -31.82 -19.16
C ASP A 497 7.29 -31.99 -18.45
N ARG A 498 7.27 -32.06 -17.12
CA ARG A 498 8.42 -32.24 -16.22
C ARG A 498 8.39 -33.59 -15.51
N THR A 499 7.57 -34.52 -15.98
CA THR A 499 7.47 -35.86 -15.37
C THR A 499 8.77 -36.64 -15.53
N SER A 500 8.94 -37.67 -14.71
CA SER A 500 10.08 -38.60 -14.81
C SER A 500 10.09 -39.42 -16.10
N SER A 501 8.93 -39.54 -16.76
CA SER A 501 8.74 -40.34 -17.97
C SER A 501 9.30 -39.72 -19.25
N GLN A 502 9.38 -38.38 -19.32
CA GLN A 502 9.91 -37.66 -20.47
C GLN A 502 11.44 -37.47 -20.41
N SER A 503 12.04 -36.93 -21.47
CA SER A 503 13.51 -36.74 -21.59
C SER A 503 13.96 -35.40 -22.18
N ILE A 504 13.04 -34.48 -22.43
CA ILE A 504 13.26 -33.18 -23.06
C ILE A 504 13.46 -32.06 -22.02
N ASN A 505 12.53 -31.93 -21.08
CA ASN A 505 12.53 -30.85 -20.09
C ASN A 505 13.18 -31.29 -18.78
N GLU A 506 13.65 -30.32 -17.99
CA GLU A 506 14.11 -30.58 -16.62
C GLU A 506 12.97 -31.17 -15.78
N LYS A 507 13.27 -32.31 -15.15
CA LYS A 507 12.31 -33.11 -14.38
C LYS A 507 12.09 -32.51 -13.01
N TYR A 508 10.86 -32.58 -12.51
CA TYR A 508 10.54 -32.09 -11.18
C TYR A 508 9.54 -33.00 -10.47
N CYS A 509 9.81 -33.28 -9.20
CA CYS A 509 8.98 -34.13 -8.35
C CYS A 509 8.76 -33.48 -6.98
N PHE A 510 7.52 -33.19 -6.62
CA PHE A 510 7.15 -32.69 -5.29
C PHE A 510 7.12 -33.86 -4.29
N SER A 511 7.87 -33.74 -3.20
CA SER A 511 7.98 -34.78 -2.17
C SER A 511 8.53 -34.22 -0.87
N THR A 512 7.92 -34.58 0.26
CA THR A 512 8.41 -34.14 1.57
C THR A 512 9.78 -34.75 1.88
N LEU A 513 10.08 -35.95 1.36
CA LEU A 513 11.39 -36.60 1.47
C LEU A 513 12.49 -35.86 0.68
N ARG A 514 12.14 -35.20 -0.42
CA ARG A 514 13.06 -34.37 -1.21
C ARG A 514 13.24 -32.96 -0.64
N LYS A 515 12.50 -32.62 0.44
CA LYS A 515 12.53 -31.32 1.12
C LYS A 515 12.23 -30.13 0.20
N ASN A 516 11.46 -30.36 -0.86
CA ASN A 516 10.99 -29.30 -1.76
C ASN A 516 9.50 -28.97 -1.58
N CYS A 517 8.80 -29.70 -0.71
CA CYS A 517 7.54 -29.29 -0.10
C CYS A 517 7.53 -29.63 1.40
N GLU A 518 6.80 -28.85 2.20
CA GLU A 518 6.73 -29.00 3.66
C GLU A 518 5.48 -29.75 4.12
N LYS A 519 4.35 -29.49 3.47
CA LYS A 519 3.03 -30.05 3.79
C LYS A 519 2.31 -30.43 2.51
N SER A 520 1.40 -31.39 2.61
CA SER A 520 0.56 -31.85 1.51
C SER A 520 -0.84 -32.19 2.00
N ASN A 521 -1.87 -31.64 1.34
CA ASN A 521 -3.27 -31.98 1.50
C ASN A 521 -3.72 -32.77 0.27
N TYR A 522 -4.36 -33.92 0.47
CA TYR A 522 -4.88 -34.78 -0.60
C TYR A 522 -6.40 -34.90 -0.47
N LEU A 523 -7.13 -34.56 -1.52
CA LEU A 523 -8.56 -34.81 -1.67
C LEU A 523 -8.80 -35.72 -2.87
N SER A 524 -9.67 -36.71 -2.68
CA SER A 524 -10.20 -37.57 -3.73
C SER A 524 -11.70 -37.72 -3.52
N THR A 525 -12.49 -37.30 -4.49
CA THR A 525 -13.95 -37.36 -4.42
C THR A 525 -14.55 -37.87 -5.72
N SER A 526 -15.58 -38.71 -5.59
CA SER A 526 -16.43 -39.13 -6.71
C SER A 526 -17.67 -38.25 -6.86
N VAL A 527 -17.81 -37.20 -6.05
CA VAL A 527 -18.83 -36.18 -6.23
C VAL A 527 -18.67 -35.62 -7.65
N ASN A 528 -19.77 -35.58 -8.40
CA ASN A 528 -19.82 -35.19 -9.82
C ASN A 528 -19.12 -36.13 -10.82
N LYS A 529 -18.70 -37.35 -10.43
CA LYS A 529 -18.26 -38.37 -11.39
C LYS A 529 -19.39 -38.67 -12.37
N CYS A 530 -19.05 -38.78 -13.66
CA CYS A 530 -19.95 -39.21 -14.72
C CYS A 530 -19.14 -39.96 -15.77
N ASN A 531 -19.46 -41.24 -15.98
CA ASN A 531 -18.77 -42.10 -16.94
C ASN A 531 -19.69 -42.60 -18.07
N TYR A 532 -20.94 -42.13 -18.10
CA TYR A 532 -21.87 -42.37 -19.18
C TYR A 532 -22.74 -41.15 -19.43
N VAL A 533 -22.80 -40.71 -20.68
CA VAL A 533 -23.61 -39.56 -21.09
C VAL A 533 -24.49 -39.94 -22.26
N LEU A 534 -25.80 -39.74 -22.10
CA LEU A 534 -26.76 -39.82 -23.20
C LEU A 534 -27.13 -38.40 -23.63
N VAL A 535 -26.81 -38.06 -24.87
CA VAL A 535 -27.10 -36.74 -25.44
C VAL A 535 -28.28 -36.84 -26.39
N GLY A 536 -29.33 -36.08 -26.13
CA GLY A 536 -30.52 -36.03 -26.98
C GLY A 536 -30.60 -34.74 -27.79
N GLY A 537 -30.33 -34.82 -29.09
CA GLY A 537 -30.45 -33.73 -30.05
C GLY A 537 -31.89 -33.46 -30.51
N VAL A 538 -32.04 -32.91 -31.72
CA VAL A 538 -33.32 -32.60 -32.37
C VAL A 538 -34.19 -33.86 -32.51
N GLY A 539 -35.52 -33.65 -32.44
CA GLY A 539 -36.54 -34.68 -32.51
C GLY A 539 -37.19 -34.98 -31.15
N GLU A 540 -38.21 -35.83 -31.17
CA GLU A 540 -38.92 -36.33 -29.99
C GLU A 540 -39.19 -37.82 -30.12
N GLY A 541 -39.33 -38.52 -28.99
CA GLY A 541 -39.61 -39.96 -28.99
C GLY A 541 -38.59 -40.76 -29.81
N SER A 542 -39.09 -41.60 -30.72
CA SER A 542 -38.28 -42.44 -31.62
C SER A 542 -37.49 -41.65 -32.67
N ASP A 543 -37.90 -40.42 -32.96
CA ASP A 543 -37.25 -39.57 -33.96
C ASP A 543 -36.13 -38.71 -33.35
N ARG A 544 -35.94 -38.79 -32.02
CA ARG A 544 -34.89 -38.06 -31.33
C ARG A 544 -33.53 -38.62 -31.70
N VAL A 545 -32.63 -37.75 -32.18
CA VAL A 545 -31.24 -38.13 -32.43
C VAL A 545 -30.53 -38.31 -31.08
N LEU A 546 -30.09 -39.54 -30.81
CA LEU A 546 -29.36 -39.89 -29.60
C LEU A 546 -27.90 -40.22 -29.92
N VAL A 547 -27.00 -39.76 -29.05
CA VAL A 547 -25.59 -40.15 -29.04
C VAL A 547 -25.22 -40.61 -27.63
N GLU A 548 -24.61 -41.77 -27.54
CA GLU A 548 -24.10 -42.34 -26.29
C GLU A 548 -22.58 -42.15 -26.22
N ILE A 549 -22.12 -41.66 -25.08
CA ILE A 549 -20.70 -41.48 -24.78
C ILE A 549 -20.40 -42.26 -23.51
N LYS A 550 -19.37 -43.12 -23.57
CA LYS A 550 -18.95 -43.98 -22.47
C LYS A 550 -17.49 -43.73 -22.15
N ASP A 551 -17.17 -43.58 -20.87
CA ASP A 551 -15.82 -43.61 -20.35
C ASP A 551 -15.56 -44.97 -19.69
N GLY A 552 -15.05 -45.90 -20.49
CA GLY A 552 -14.80 -47.30 -20.09
C GLY A 552 -16.05 -48.19 -20.10
N ASP A 553 -15.91 -49.36 -19.49
CA ASP A 553 -16.91 -50.45 -19.50
C ASP A 553 -17.69 -50.55 -18.17
N ALA A 554 -17.90 -49.43 -17.48
CA ALA A 554 -18.59 -49.39 -16.19
C ALA A 554 -20.03 -49.91 -16.30
N SER A 555 -20.49 -50.63 -15.27
CA SER A 555 -21.85 -51.19 -15.20
C SER A 555 -22.32 -51.32 -13.76
N GLY A 556 -23.64 -51.49 -13.56
CA GLY A 556 -24.22 -51.68 -12.23
C GLY A 556 -23.98 -50.47 -11.32
N PHE A 557 -23.40 -50.71 -10.13
CA PHE A 557 -23.14 -49.65 -9.14
C PHE A 557 -22.07 -48.64 -9.59
N ASP A 558 -21.19 -49.05 -10.51
CA ASP A 558 -20.10 -48.20 -11.01
C ASP A 558 -20.53 -47.28 -12.16
N LEU A 559 -21.75 -47.45 -12.68
CA LEU A 559 -22.30 -46.64 -13.77
C LEU A 559 -22.95 -45.37 -13.20
N VAL A 560 -22.43 -44.21 -13.58
CA VAL A 560 -22.96 -42.90 -13.18
C VAL A 560 -23.33 -42.11 -14.43
N GLU A 561 -24.63 -41.98 -14.65
CA GLU A 561 -25.22 -41.52 -15.91
C GLU A 561 -25.73 -40.08 -15.81
N VAL A 562 -25.51 -39.29 -16.87
CA VAL A 562 -26.12 -37.97 -17.05
C VAL A 562 -26.81 -37.90 -18.41
N PHE A 563 -28.03 -37.34 -18.42
CA PHE A 563 -28.71 -36.98 -19.66
C PHE A 563 -28.42 -35.51 -20.01
N VAL A 564 -28.05 -35.26 -21.27
CA VAL A 564 -27.84 -33.91 -21.80
C VAL A 564 -28.91 -33.61 -22.85
N ASP A 565 -29.81 -32.69 -22.53
CA ASP A 565 -30.77 -32.19 -23.50
C ASP A 565 -30.10 -31.15 -24.43
N ALA A 566 -29.87 -31.57 -25.67
CA ALA A 566 -29.30 -30.76 -26.75
C ALA A 566 -30.33 -30.51 -27.87
N LYS A 567 -31.64 -30.54 -27.55
CA LYS A 567 -32.72 -30.36 -28.55
C LYS A 567 -32.64 -29.04 -29.31
N ASN A 568 -32.09 -28.00 -28.67
CA ASN A 568 -31.93 -26.67 -29.27
C ASN A 568 -30.72 -26.56 -30.21
N GLU A 569 -29.88 -27.60 -30.31
CA GLU A 569 -28.76 -27.60 -31.24
C GLU A 569 -29.27 -27.83 -32.65
N SER A 570 -29.05 -26.86 -33.51
CA SER A 570 -29.55 -26.90 -34.88
C SER A 570 -28.71 -27.86 -35.73
N ASN A 571 -29.38 -28.77 -36.43
CA ASN A 571 -28.80 -29.59 -37.50
C ASN A 571 -28.86 -28.90 -38.88
N THR A 572 -29.30 -27.64 -38.94
CA THR A 572 -29.46 -26.91 -40.20
C THR A 572 -28.08 -26.65 -40.81
N ASN A 573 -27.91 -26.99 -42.09
CA ASN A 573 -26.65 -26.88 -42.84
C ASN A 573 -25.49 -27.74 -42.28
N LEU A 574 -25.78 -28.78 -41.52
CA LEU A 574 -24.82 -29.77 -41.07
C LEU A 574 -25.15 -31.14 -41.67
N THR A 575 -24.12 -31.90 -42.02
CA THR A 575 -24.30 -33.32 -42.32
C THR A 575 -24.69 -34.08 -41.04
N SER A 576 -25.30 -35.26 -41.20
CA SER A 576 -25.64 -36.10 -40.04
C SER A 576 -24.43 -36.49 -39.20
N THR A 577 -23.25 -36.61 -39.82
CA THR A 577 -21.98 -36.88 -39.12
C THR A 577 -21.52 -35.68 -38.33
N GLU A 578 -21.48 -34.49 -38.93
CA GLU A 578 -21.07 -33.25 -38.23
C GLU A 578 -22.01 -32.94 -37.06
N TYR A 579 -23.33 -33.08 -37.27
CA TYR A 579 -24.29 -32.90 -36.19
C TYR A 579 -24.09 -33.89 -35.05
N LYS A 580 -23.86 -35.18 -35.36
CA LYS A 580 -23.54 -36.17 -34.33
C LYS A 580 -22.23 -35.87 -33.62
N ASN A 581 -21.19 -35.39 -34.31
CA ASN A 581 -19.94 -34.96 -33.69
C ASN A 581 -20.17 -33.84 -32.67
N ILE A 582 -21.00 -32.84 -32.99
CA ILE A 582 -21.37 -31.77 -32.04
C ILE A 582 -22.05 -32.34 -30.80
N LEU A 583 -22.96 -33.30 -30.97
CA LEU A 583 -23.62 -33.98 -29.85
C LEU A 583 -22.62 -34.82 -29.04
N THR A 584 -21.69 -35.53 -29.70
CA THR A 584 -20.60 -36.27 -29.06
C THR A 584 -19.75 -35.34 -28.20
N THR A 585 -19.29 -34.20 -28.75
CA THR A 585 -18.50 -33.22 -27.98
C THR A 585 -19.26 -32.70 -26.77
N LYS A 586 -20.57 -32.44 -26.87
CA LYS A 586 -21.41 -32.06 -25.72
C LYS A 586 -21.48 -33.15 -24.65
N GLY A 587 -21.45 -34.40 -25.07
CA GLY A 587 -21.40 -35.54 -24.15
C GLY A 587 -20.03 -35.68 -23.49
N GLU A 588 -18.95 -35.60 -24.26
CA GLU A 588 -17.58 -35.63 -23.77
C GLU A 588 -17.31 -34.54 -22.72
N GLU A 589 -17.88 -33.34 -22.89
CA GLU A 589 -17.80 -32.24 -21.93
C GLU A 589 -18.49 -32.52 -20.58
N LYS A 590 -19.31 -33.58 -20.50
CA LYS A 590 -20.01 -34.00 -19.28
C LYS A 590 -19.39 -35.22 -18.63
N LEU A 591 -18.49 -35.92 -19.32
CA LEU A 591 -17.69 -36.95 -18.67
C LEU A 591 -16.80 -36.31 -17.60
N SER A 592 -16.73 -36.98 -16.47
CA SER A 592 -15.93 -36.59 -15.32
C SER A 592 -15.49 -37.85 -14.58
N SER A 593 -14.19 -38.02 -14.38
CA SER A 593 -13.61 -39.18 -13.70
C SER A 593 -13.80 -39.15 -12.17
N GLY A 594 -14.37 -38.08 -11.62
CA GLY A 594 -14.21 -37.69 -10.21
C GLY A 594 -13.07 -36.68 -10.05
N GLU A 595 -13.06 -35.94 -8.95
CA GLU A 595 -12.07 -34.88 -8.69
C GLU A 595 -10.99 -35.41 -7.75
N GLU A 596 -9.74 -35.33 -8.20
CA GLU A 596 -8.55 -35.51 -7.38
C GLU A 596 -7.79 -34.18 -7.37
N SER A 597 -7.51 -33.70 -6.16
CA SER A 597 -6.77 -32.47 -5.96
C SER A 597 -5.71 -32.66 -4.88
N ILE A 598 -4.50 -32.21 -5.18
CA ILE A 598 -3.41 -32.18 -4.21
C ILE A 598 -2.99 -30.73 -4.04
N GLU A 599 -2.85 -30.26 -2.81
CA GLU A 599 -2.28 -28.96 -2.51
C GLU A 599 -1.03 -29.19 -1.66
N VAL A 600 0.05 -28.45 -1.92
CA VAL A 600 1.27 -28.53 -1.11
C VAL A 600 1.76 -27.14 -0.73
N THR A 601 2.49 -27.04 0.38
CA THR A 601 3.32 -25.85 0.65
C THR A 601 4.68 -26.09 0.02
N ALA A 602 5.01 -25.36 -1.04
CA ALA A 602 6.23 -25.54 -1.83
C ALA A 602 7.37 -24.62 -1.39
N SER A 603 8.61 -25.06 -1.62
CA SER A 603 9.78 -24.18 -1.45
C SER A 603 9.79 -23.06 -2.49
N GLY A 604 9.88 -21.81 -2.02
CA GLY A 604 9.86 -20.62 -2.90
C GLY A 604 11.01 -20.53 -3.90
N ASN A 605 12.17 -21.13 -3.63
CA ASN A 605 13.34 -21.05 -4.51
C ASN A 605 13.19 -21.81 -5.83
N ASP A 606 12.36 -22.86 -5.83
CA ASP A 606 12.13 -23.69 -7.01
C ASP A 606 11.02 -23.14 -7.92
N TYR A 607 10.10 -22.34 -7.36
CA TYR A 607 9.00 -21.75 -8.10
C TYR A 607 9.49 -20.77 -9.17
N LYS A 608 8.91 -20.82 -10.38
CA LYS A 608 9.26 -20.10 -11.62
C LYS A 608 10.65 -20.38 -12.19
N ASN A 609 11.54 -21.00 -11.41
CA ASN A 609 12.87 -21.43 -11.86
C ASN A 609 12.83 -22.88 -12.39
N LYS A 610 12.20 -23.80 -11.65
CA LYS A 610 12.17 -25.24 -11.96
C LYS A 610 10.78 -25.77 -12.29
N TRP A 611 9.74 -25.03 -11.95
CA TRP A 611 8.35 -25.36 -12.28
C TRP A 611 7.51 -24.08 -12.24
N ASP A 612 6.46 -24.03 -13.04
CA ASP A 612 5.46 -22.96 -13.03
C ASP A 612 4.04 -23.50 -13.26
N LEU A 613 3.05 -22.62 -13.11
CA LEU A 613 1.65 -22.89 -13.42
C LEU A 613 1.50 -23.56 -14.80
N GLY A 614 0.69 -24.62 -14.84
CA GLY A 614 0.41 -25.38 -16.03
C GLY A 614 1.39 -26.52 -16.28
N ASP A 615 2.54 -26.61 -15.62
CA ASP A 615 3.46 -27.73 -15.81
C ASP A 615 2.82 -29.06 -15.36
N ILE A 616 3.21 -30.17 -15.98
CA ILE A 616 2.89 -31.53 -15.50
C ILE A 616 4.10 -32.03 -14.73
N VAL A 617 3.90 -32.44 -13.48
CA VAL A 617 4.98 -32.83 -12.55
C VAL A 617 4.65 -34.15 -11.87
N ASP A 618 5.67 -34.83 -11.37
CA ASP A 618 5.45 -35.97 -10.48
C ASP A 618 5.20 -35.48 -9.05
N ILE A 619 4.31 -36.14 -8.32
CA ILE A 619 4.00 -35.84 -6.91
C ILE A 619 4.02 -37.15 -6.14
N GLU A 620 4.69 -37.12 -5.00
CA GLU A 620 4.74 -38.21 -4.05
C GLU A 620 4.20 -37.71 -2.71
N VAL A 621 3.03 -38.22 -2.32
CA VAL A 621 2.42 -37.94 -1.01
C VAL A 621 2.65 -39.14 -0.11
N GLU A 622 3.62 -39.02 0.79
CA GLU A 622 4.13 -40.17 1.53
C GLU A 622 3.11 -40.73 2.52
N ASN A 623 2.34 -39.87 3.19
CA ASN A 623 1.37 -40.28 4.22
C ASN A 623 0.24 -41.20 3.70
N CYS A 624 -0.07 -41.13 2.41
CA CYS A 624 -1.07 -41.99 1.75
C CYS A 624 -0.49 -42.87 0.64
N ASN A 625 0.84 -42.91 0.47
CA ASN A 625 1.55 -43.68 -0.56
C ASN A 625 1.02 -43.40 -1.99
N VAL A 626 0.65 -42.15 -2.26
CA VAL A 626 0.18 -41.71 -3.58
C VAL A 626 1.36 -41.25 -4.41
N ARG A 627 1.48 -41.77 -5.64
CA ARG A 627 2.42 -41.30 -6.66
C ARG A 627 1.67 -41.07 -7.95
N GLN A 628 1.63 -39.82 -8.40
CA GLN A 628 0.88 -39.42 -9.59
C GLN A 628 1.65 -38.37 -10.38
N SER A 629 1.35 -38.30 -11.68
CA SER A 629 1.80 -37.20 -12.54
C SER A 629 0.60 -36.30 -12.82
N LEU A 630 0.58 -35.11 -12.24
CA LEU A 630 -0.54 -34.18 -12.33
C LEU A 630 -0.10 -32.82 -12.84
N ARG A 631 -1.04 -32.11 -13.46
CA ARG A 631 -0.84 -30.73 -13.87
C ARG A 631 -1.01 -29.78 -12.69
N ILE A 632 -0.17 -28.77 -12.60
CA ILE A 632 -0.34 -27.61 -11.71
C ILE A 632 -1.45 -26.73 -12.29
N THR A 633 -2.62 -26.70 -11.65
CA THR A 633 -3.79 -25.95 -12.13
C THR A 633 -4.03 -24.64 -11.42
N GLU A 634 -3.43 -24.46 -10.25
CA GLU A 634 -3.43 -23.21 -9.50
C GLU A 634 -2.10 -23.03 -8.78
N VAL A 635 -1.67 -21.77 -8.63
CA VAL A 635 -0.58 -21.39 -7.74
C VAL A 635 -1.01 -20.14 -6.98
N GLU A 636 -1.14 -20.25 -5.67
CA GLU A 636 -1.30 -19.11 -4.78
C GLU A 636 0.04 -18.73 -4.16
N GLU A 637 0.40 -17.45 -4.27
CA GLU A 637 1.45 -16.85 -3.47
C GLU A 637 0.83 -16.01 -2.37
N VAL A 638 1.26 -16.25 -1.13
CA VAL A 638 0.91 -15.42 0.02
C VAL A 638 2.17 -14.74 0.51
N ILE A 639 2.16 -13.42 0.49
CA ILE A 639 3.21 -12.58 1.04
C ILE A 639 2.61 -11.81 2.21
N GLU A 640 3.11 -12.08 3.41
CA GLU A 640 2.64 -11.44 4.64
C GLU A 640 3.82 -11.30 5.60
N ASN A 641 4.01 -10.10 6.16
CA ASN A 641 5.09 -9.80 7.13
C ASN A 641 6.49 -10.24 6.62
N GLY A 642 6.80 -9.94 5.36
CA GLY A 642 8.08 -10.29 4.73
C GLY A 642 8.31 -11.78 4.45
N LYS A 643 7.37 -12.66 4.82
CA LYS A 643 7.41 -14.09 4.50
C LYS A 643 6.63 -14.35 3.22
N ARG A 644 7.22 -15.11 2.30
CA ARG A 644 6.56 -15.63 1.09
C ARG A 644 6.30 -17.11 1.23
N GLU A 645 5.07 -17.52 0.99
CA GLU A 645 4.65 -18.92 0.91
C GLU A 645 4.00 -19.18 -0.44
N ILE A 646 4.27 -20.37 -1.01
CA ILE A 646 3.80 -20.76 -2.33
C ILE A 646 2.96 -22.04 -2.19
N TYR A 647 1.75 -22.01 -2.72
CA TYR A 647 0.75 -23.07 -2.64
C TYR A 647 0.32 -23.51 -4.04
N PRO A 648 1.04 -24.45 -4.69
CA PRO A 648 0.57 -25.06 -5.92
C PRO A 648 -0.52 -26.11 -5.62
N THR A 649 -1.56 -26.08 -6.43
CA THR A 649 -2.62 -27.10 -6.48
C THR A 649 -2.52 -27.88 -7.78
N PHE A 650 -2.60 -29.21 -7.66
CA PHE A 650 -2.47 -30.15 -8.75
C PHE A 650 -3.77 -30.89 -8.99
N GLY A 651 -4.06 -31.24 -10.24
CA GLY A 651 -5.28 -31.94 -10.62
C GLY A 651 -6.45 -30.99 -10.84
N GLN A 652 -7.67 -31.37 -10.49
CA GLN A 652 -8.81 -30.44 -10.56
C GLN A 652 -8.74 -29.50 -9.35
N PRO A 653 -8.87 -28.18 -9.52
CA PRO A 653 -8.88 -27.26 -8.38
C PRO A 653 -10.06 -27.57 -7.46
N LEU A 654 -9.87 -27.38 -6.15
CA LEU A 654 -10.93 -27.49 -5.15
C LEU A 654 -12.09 -26.57 -5.53
N ALA A 655 -13.33 -27.05 -5.44
CA ALA A 655 -14.48 -26.17 -5.47
C ALA A 655 -14.38 -25.19 -4.28
N GLU A 656 -14.33 -23.89 -4.56
CA GLU A 656 -14.34 -22.86 -3.50
C GLU A 656 -15.62 -23.03 -2.67
N ASP A 657 -15.46 -23.25 -1.36
CA ASP A 657 -16.52 -23.02 -0.37
C ASP A 657 -16.89 -21.53 -0.43
N PHE A 658 -17.92 -21.20 -1.19
CA PHE A 658 -18.57 -19.90 -1.09
C PHE A 658 -19.49 -19.92 0.13
N GLU A 659 -18.97 -19.48 1.29
CA GLU A 659 -19.80 -18.71 2.21
C GLU A 659 -19.93 -17.30 1.63
N LEU A 660 -21.05 -17.05 0.96
CA LEU A 660 -21.56 -15.71 0.73
C LEU A 660 -22.79 -15.57 1.62
N ASP A 661 -22.68 -14.70 2.62
CA ASP A 661 -23.86 -14.07 3.26
C ASP A 661 -24.71 -13.31 2.22
#